data_AF-A0AAX1K1K9-F1
#
_entry.id   AF-A0AAX1K1K9-F1
#
_cell.length_a   1.000
_cell.length_b   1.000
_cell.length_c   1.000
_cell.angle_alpha   90.00
_cell.angle_beta   90.00
_cell.angle_gamma   90.00
#
_symmetry.space_group_name_H-M   'P 1'
#
loop_
_entity.id
_entity.type
_entity.pdbx_description
1 polymer ?
#
loop_
_entity_poly.entity_id
_entity_poly.type
_entity_poly.pdbx_seq_one_letter_code
_entity_poly.pdbx_strand_id
1 'polypeptide(L)'
;MKKNEQKMIKMFLSSVVTILLFTNGMAVLADDSSTDMTGMSDVTQKAPAEDMEQSNRQTAEPAIRSAETVDSTINSFQETDLKVQEKEDAAAAVQTEPASIDSNEQGQSVSANTNTQSQAKKLSNNSHQEPMQMVSAANKEGAVLETAQNQKNGNMINLTTDKAVYQAGEAVHLNLTLNNTTSLAQNITATAEVYSLENKLKTLQYTKYLLPNESYTTQKGEFVIPANSLANNRGYLLKVNISDSQNNILEQGNRAIAVEDDWRTFPRYAAIGGSQKDNNSVLTKNLPDYYRELEQMKNMNINSYFFYDVYKSATNPFPNVPKFDQSWNWWSHSQVETDAVKALVNRVHQTGAVAMLYNMILAQNANETAVLPDTEYIYNYETGGYGQNGQVMTYSIDDKPLQYYYNPLSKSWQNYISNAMAQAMKTGGFDGWQGDTIGDNRVLSHNQKDSRDIAHSFMLSDVYAEFLNKMKEKLPQYYLTLNDVNGENISKLANSKQDVIYNELWPFGTSALGNRPQESYGDLKARVDQVRQATGKSLIVGAYMEEPKFDDNRVPLNGAAHDVLASATYQTDAVLLTTAAIAAAGGYHMSLAALANPNDGGGVGVLETAYYPTQSLKVSKELNRKNYHYQQFITAYENLLRDKVENDSAEPQTFTANGRQLSQDALGINGDQVWTYAKKGNDFRTIQLLNLMGITSDWKNEDGYENNKTPDEQTNLLVIYPLTGVSMAEADRIAKQVYLTSPDDWLQSSMISLATQVKTNKNGDPVLYIQVPRLTLWDMIYINETIKPETPKVPEQPQHPARTLEPAIPQTPEAVSPLPVANKQAVDENKNELVSALTGEENDLQLPTLSKRSLSISQAELPQTGDNNETRSNLLKVIGAGALLIGAAGLLSLIKGRKND
;
A
#
# COMPACT_ATOMS: atom_id res chain seq x y z
N MET A 1 14.62 -63.86 29.46
CA MET A 1 15.43 -64.11 28.25
C MET A 1 16.63 -63.15 28.20
N LYS A 2 17.61 -63.39 27.32
CA LYS A 2 18.63 -62.40 26.89
C LYS A 2 18.47 -62.13 25.38
N LYS A 3 18.99 -60.99 24.90
CA LYS A 3 18.90 -60.43 23.53
C LYS A 3 17.51 -59.90 23.14
N ASN A 4 17.40 -58.56 23.08
CA ASN A 4 17.01 -57.84 21.86
C ASN A 4 17.24 -56.31 21.95
N GLU A 5 17.39 -55.75 23.15
CA GLU A 5 17.66 -54.32 23.40
C GLU A 5 19.12 -53.88 23.10
N GLN A 6 19.70 -54.34 21.99
CA GLN A 6 21.06 -53.98 21.59
C GLN A 6 21.23 -53.63 20.10
N LYS A 7 20.13 -53.39 19.37
CA LYS A 7 20.18 -53.02 17.94
C LYS A 7 19.68 -51.61 17.58
N MET A 8 18.78 -50.99 18.35
CA MET A 8 18.29 -49.62 18.03
C MET A 8 19.23 -48.49 18.48
N ILE A 9 20.00 -48.64 19.55
CA ILE A 9 20.89 -47.59 20.07
C ILE A 9 22.11 -47.32 19.14
N LYS A 10 22.37 -48.19 18.15
CA LYS A 10 23.49 -48.03 17.20
C LYS A 10 23.14 -47.31 15.87
N MET A 11 21.88 -46.95 15.62
CA MET A 11 21.52 -46.16 14.43
C MET A 11 21.36 -44.65 14.70
N PHE A 12 21.23 -44.23 15.96
CA PHE A 12 20.98 -42.82 16.31
C PHE A 12 22.24 -41.97 16.58
N LEU A 13 23.44 -42.55 16.47
CA LEU A 13 24.70 -41.88 16.81
C LEU A 13 25.68 -41.73 15.63
N SER A 14 25.23 -41.95 14.39
CA SER A 14 26.06 -41.83 13.18
C SER A 14 25.67 -40.68 12.24
N SER A 15 24.59 -39.95 12.53
CA SER A 15 24.05 -38.92 11.63
C SER A 15 24.38 -37.47 12.05
N VAL A 16 25.13 -37.29 13.14
CA VAL A 16 25.38 -35.97 13.76
C VAL A 16 26.80 -35.44 13.46
N VAL A 17 27.60 -36.17 12.66
CA VAL A 17 29.02 -35.83 12.39
C VAL A 17 29.28 -35.43 10.92
N THR A 18 28.30 -35.58 10.03
CA THR A 18 28.47 -35.30 8.58
C THR A 18 27.93 -33.93 8.15
N ILE A 19 27.02 -33.31 8.90
CA ILE A 19 26.38 -32.02 8.58
C ILE A 19 27.14 -30.86 9.25
N LEU A 20 28.47 -30.83 9.09
CA LEU A 20 29.33 -29.77 9.63
C LEU A 20 30.65 -29.58 8.85
N LEU A 21 30.76 -30.16 7.63
CA LEU A 21 31.99 -30.14 6.81
C LEU A 21 31.76 -29.84 5.31
N PHE A 22 30.62 -29.22 4.95
CA PHE A 22 30.36 -28.75 3.58
C PHE A 22 29.92 -27.27 3.54
N THR A 23 30.78 -26.40 4.07
CA THR A 23 30.74 -24.95 3.83
C THR A 23 32.16 -24.46 3.55
N ASN A 24 32.55 -24.44 2.26
CA ASN A 24 33.64 -23.69 1.60
C ASN A 24 34.13 -24.46 0.35
N GLY A 25 34.07 -23.86 -0.84
CA GLY A 25 34.63 -24.45 -2.07
C GLY A 25 33.98 -23.93 -3.36
N MET A 26 34.73 -23.19 -4.18
CA MET A 26 34.22 -22.44 -5.34
C MET A 26 33.93 -23.30 -6.59
N ALA A 27 32.75 -23.06 -7.20
CA ALA A 27 32.49 -22.70 -8.61
C ALA A 27 33.03 -23.51 -9.83
N VAL A 28 32.39 -23.23 -10.98
CA VAL A 28 32.85 -23.35 -12.39
C VAL A 28 32.34 -24.55 -13.24
N LEU A 29 31.55 -24.19 -14.27
CA LEU A 29 31.28 -24.81 -15.60
C LEU A 29 30.32 -26.01 -15.83
N ALA A 30 29.56 -25.83 -16.92
CA ALA A 30 29.16 -26.77 -18.00
C ALA A 30 28.04 -27.82 -17.79
N ASP A 31 26.88 -27.50 -18.38
CA ASP A 31 26.18 -28.21 -19.48
C ASP A 31 25.95 -29.75 -19.50
N ASP A 32 24.69 -30.04 -19.84
CA ASP A 32 24.21 -31.03 -20.83
C ASP A 32 23.78 -32.47 -20.44
N SER A 33 22.89 -32.99 -21.30
CA SER A 33 22.45 -34.39 -21.48
C SER A 33 21.55 -35.06 -20.42
N SER A 34 20.25 -34.95 -20.68
CA SER A 34 19.27 -36.05 -20.78
C SER A 34 19.66 -37.48 -20.31
N THR A 35 18.71 -38.17 -19.65
CA THR A 35 17.97 -39.29 -20.29
C THR A 35 16.76 -39.73 -19.48
N ASP A 36 15.64 -39.99 -20.16
CA ASP A 36 14.57 -40.86 -19.67
C ASP A 36 15.04 -42.32 -19.60
N MET A 37 14.52 -43.09 -18.62
CA MET A 37 14.02 -44.42 -18.97
C MET A 37 12.90 -44.91 -18.05
N THR A 38 11.76 -45.20 -18.66
CA THR A 38 10.56 -45.86 -18.12
C THR A 38 10.83 -47.31 -17.67
N GLY A 39 10.02 -47.87 -16.75
CA GLY A 39 10.18 -49.29 -16.41
C GLY A 39 9.16 -50.04 -15.53
N MET A 40 7.86 -50.02 -15.85
CA MET A 40 6.86 -51.08 -15.48
C MET A 40 6.58 -51.28 -13.96
N SER A 41 5.54 -52.00 -13.49
CA SER A 41 4.51 -52.87 -14.12
C SER A 41 3.15 -52.81 -13.40
N ASP A 42 2.06 -53.06 -14.12
CA ASP A 42 0.72 -53.40 -13.57
C ASP A 42 0.71 -54.68 -12.69
N VAL A 43 -0.33 -54.83 -11.85
CA VAL A 43 -1.37 -55.91 -11.98
C VAL A 43 -2.44 -55.84 -10.86
N THR A 44 -3.62 -55.37 -11.24
CA THR A 44 -4.97 -55.97 -11.06
C THR A 44 -5.29 -56.88 -9.85
N GLN A 45 -6.30 -56.54 -9.02
CA GLN A 45 -7.64 -57.20 -9.02
C GLN A 45 -8.67 -56.76 -7.94
N LYS A 46 -9.93 -56.57 -8.41
CA LYS A 46 -11.26 -56.89 -7.83
C LYS A 46 -11.74 -56.34 -6.46
N ALA A 47 -12.98 -55.85 -6.49
CA ALA A 47 -13.90 -55.71 -5.35
C ALA A 47 -14.71 -57.01 -5.06
N PRO A 48 -15.55 -57.04 -4.01
CA PRO A 48 -17.01 -56.99 -4.23
C PRO A 48 -17.73 -55.89 -3.40
N ALA A 49 -19.08 -55.89 -3.41
CA ALA A 49 -19.96 -54.79 -2.96
C ALA A 49 -20.85 -55.17 -1.74
N GLU A 50 -22.08 -54.60 -1.65
CA GLU A 50 -23.11 -54.68 -0.57
C GLU A 50 -22.90 -53.67 0.59
N ASP A 51 -23.90 -52.93 1.12
CA ASP A 51 -25.34 -52.79 0.74
C ASP A 51 -26.07 -51.53 1.31
N MET A 52 -27.34 -51.35 0.91
CA MET A 52 -28.50 -50.74 1.62
C MET A 52 -28.73 -49.21 1.82
N GLU A 53 -29.79 -48.75 1.14
CA GLU A 53 -30.99 -48.02 1.64
C GLU A 53 -31.05 -46.48 1.86
N GLN A 54 -32.29 -46.00 2.01
CA GLN A 54 -32.80 -44.64 1.74
C GLN A 54 -33.45 -44.00 2.97
N SER A 55 -33.53 -42.67 3.02
CA SER A 55 -34.68 -41.98 3.63
C SER A 55 -34.91 -40.58 3.06
N ASN A 56 -36.16 -40.22 2.83
CA ASN A 56 -36.59 -38.97 2.19
C ASN A 56 -37.53 -38.22 3.14
N ARG A 57 -37.42 -36.88 3.25
CA ARG A 57 -38.50 -36.02 3.80
C ARG A 57 -38.31 -34.53 3.48
N GLN A 58 -39.40 -33.90 3.04
CA GLN A 58 -39.53 -32.45 2.82
C GLN A 58 -40.27 -31.77 3.99
N THR A 59 -40.32 -30.42 3.93
CA THR A 59 -41.26 -29.43 4.56
C THR A 59 -40.53 -28.34 5.37
N ALA A 60 -40.97 -27.08 5.40
CA ALA A 60 -41.81 -26.28 4.48
C ALA A 60 -41.68 -24.78 4.85
N GLU A 61 -41.90 -23.87 3.88
CA GLU A 61 -42.04 -22.43 4.13
C GLU A 61 -43.46 -22.04 4.60
N PRO A 62 -43.61 -20.88 5.27
CA PRO A 62 -44.87 -20.13 5.27
C PRO A 62 -44.69 -18.67 4.83
N ALA A 63 -45.32 -18.29 3.71
CA ALA A 63 -45.53 -16.87 3.36
C ALA A 63 -46.90 -16.40 3.91
N ILE A 64 -46.96 -15.15 4.41
CA ILE A 64 -48.22 -14.52 4.85
C ILE A 64 -48.41 -13.19 4.14
N ARG A 65 -49.57 -13.03 3.48
CA ARG A 65 -50.09 -11.72 3.07
C ARG A 65 -50.96 -11.15 4.18
N SER A 66 -50.90 -9.84 4.38
CA SER A 66 -52.03 -9.05 4.86
C SER A 66 -52.11 -7.76 4.03
N ALA A 67 -53.28 -7.15 3.97
CA ALA A 67 -53.53 -5.93 3.21
C ALA A 67 -54.55 -5.08 3.97
N GLU A 68 -54.27 -3.79 4.11
CA GLU A 68 -55.21 -2.82 4.67
C GLU A 68 -54.96 -1.45 4.02
N THR A 69 -55.98 -0.59 4.04
CA THR A 69 -55.94 0.74 3.39
C THR A 69 -56.69 1.76 4.23
N VAL A 70 -56.01 2.87 4.59
CA VAL A 70 -56.64 4.16 4.92
C VAL A 70 -55.73 5.30 4.47
N ASP A 71 -56.37 6.34 3.92
CA ASP A 71 -55.86 7.60 3.37
C ASP A 71 -55.31 8.58 4.45
N SER A 72 -54.33 9.43 4.09
CA SER A 72 -54.32 10.86 4.52
C SER A 72 -53.25 11.72 3.80
N THR A 73 -53.65 12.29 2.66
CA THR A 73 -53.42 13.70 2.24
C THR A 73 -52.02 14.36 2.27
N ILE A 74 -51.53 14.68 1.06
CA ILE A 74 -51.17 16.04 0.57
C ILE A 74 -50.07 16.84 1.32
N ASN A 75 -48.93 17.06 0.65
CA ASN A 75 -48.69 18.37 0.03
C ASN A 75 -47.72 18.31 -1.16
N SER A 76 -47.85 19.25 -2.10
CA SER A 76 -47.15 19.24 -3.40
C SER A 76 -46.40 20.54 -3.66
N PHE A 77 -45.41 20.48 -4.57
CA PHE A 77 -45.00 21.61 -5.38
C PHE A 77 -44.90 21.18 -6.85
N GLN A 78 -45.23 22.08 -7.76
CA GLN A 78 -45.50 21.77 -9.17
C GLN A 78 -44.37 22.23 -10.10
N GLU A 79 -44.00 21.39 -11.06
CA GLU A 79 -43.55 21.88 -12.37
C GLU A 79 -44.76 22.35 -13.19
N THR A 80 -44.55 23.17 -14.23
CA THR A 80 -45.64 23.70 -15.07
C THR A 80 -45.44 23.38 -16.56
N ASP A 81 -46.47 22.71 -17.10
CA ASP A 81 -46.94 22.67 -18.49
C ASP A 81 -45.97 22.90 -19.66
N LEU A 82 -45.95 21.92 -20.58
CA LEU A 82 -46.27 22.20 -21.99
C LEU A 82 -47.10 21.05 -22.59
N LYS A 83 -47.81 21.32 -23.70
CA LYS A 83 -49.11 20.68 -23.99
C LYS A 83 -49.15 19.58 -25.06
N VAL A 84 -50.15 18.73 -24.89
CA VAL A 84 -50.63 17.60 -25.72
C VAL A 84 -51.16 18.02 -27.10
N GLN A 85 -50.90 17.18 -28.11
CA GLN A 85 -51.82 16.73 -29.18
C GLN A 85 -51.32 15.31 -29.58
N GLU A 86 -52.09 14.22 -29.48
CA GLU A 86 -53.30 13.81 -30.23
C GLU A 86 -53.12 13.70 -31.76
N LYS A 87 -53.65 12.70 -32.48
CA LYS A 87 -54.14 11.32 -32.18
C LYS A 87 -54.59 10.68 -33.51
N GLU A 88 -54.37 9.38 -33.76
CA GLU A 88 -55.34 8.48 -34.46
C GLU A 88 -54.81 7.03 -34.62
N ASP A 89 -55.71 6.09 -34.88
CA ASP A 89 -55.55 4.63 -34.73
C ASP A 89 -55.56 3.84 -36.06
N ALA A 90 -54.90 2.68 -36.10
CA ALA A 90 -55.30 1.53 -36.94
C ALA A 90 -54.68 0.22 -36.42
N ALA A 91 -55.48 -0.85 -36.22
CA ALA A 91 -54.99 -2.15 -35.76
C ALA A 91 -55.80 -3.35 -36.28
N ALA A 92 -55.07 -4.41 -36.70
CA ALA A 92 -55.51 -5.81 -36.85
C ALA A 92 -54.21 -6.65 -36.95
N ALA A 93 -53.91 -7.62 -36.06
CA ALA A 93 -54.54 -8.94 -35.87
C ALA A 93 -54.35 -9.84 -37.12
N VAL A 94 -53.90 -11.11 -37.01
CA VAL A 94 -54.29 -12.17 -36.05
C VAL A 94 -53.12 -13.15 -35.75
N GLN A 95 -53.06 -13.63 -34.48
CA GLN A 95 -52.65 -14.94 -33.87
C GLN A 95 -51.81 -15.97 -34.71
N THR A 96 -50.92 -16.79 -34.14
CA THR A 96 -51.09 -17.67 -32.95
C THR A 96 -49.82 -17.95 -32.11
N GLU A 97 -50.03 -18.39 -30.86
CA GLU A 97 -49.09 -18.80 -29.78
C GLU A 97 -49.43 -20.26 -29.31
N PRO A 98 -48.81 -20.89 -28.27
CA PRO A 98 -47.41 -20.92 -27.76
C PRO A 98 -46.95 -22.35 -27.30
N ALA A 99 -45.88 -22.44 -26.47
CA ALA A 99 -45.50 -23.54 -25.52
C ALA A 99 -45.00 -24.90 -26.09
N SER A 100 -44.19 -25.75 -25.41
CA SER A 100 -43.31 -25.75 -24.20
C SER A 100 -42.27 -26.91 -24.36
N ILE A 101 -41.02 -26.94 -23.83
CA ILE A 101 -40.53 -27.01 -22.43
C ILE A 101 -41.17 -28.21 -21.67
N ASP A 102 -40.48 -29.24 -21.12
CA ASP A 102 -39.01 -29.54 -21.04
C ASP A 102 -38.64 -31.04 -20.78
N SER A 103 -37.37 -31.40 -21.04
CA SER A 103 -36.47 -32.33 -20.30
C SER A 103 -36.58 -33.88 -20.27
N ASN A 104 -35.39 -34.50 -20.13
CA ASN A 104 -35.01 -35.87 -19.66
C ASN A 104 -35.39 -37.13 -20.52
N GLU A 105 -34.66 -38.26 -20.50
CA GLU A 105 -33.57 -38.74 -19.61
C GLU A 105 -32.51 -39.67 -20.29
N GLN A 106 -31.39 -39.92 -19.58
CA GLN A 106 -30.18 -40.76 -19.75
C GLN A 106 -30.06 -41.90 -20.81
N GLY A 107 -28.80 -42.20 -21.21
CA GLY A 107 -28.41 -43.46 -21.89
C GLY A 107 -26.89 -43.73 -22.02
N GLN A 108 -26.39 -44.82 -21.41
CA GLN A 108 -25.02 -45.39 -21.50
C GLN A 108 -25.01 -46.66 -22.40
N SER A 109 -23.91 -47.22 -22.96
CA SER A 109 -22.50 -46.80 -23.16
C SER A 109 -21.71 -47.77 -24.09
N VAL A 110 -20.44 -47.44 -24.41
CA VAL A 110 -19.28 -48.30 -24.84
C VAL A 110 -19.35 -49.22 -26.08
N SER A 111 -18.41 -49.03 -27.04
CA SER A 111 -17.56 -50.12 -27.59
C SER A 111 -16.35 -49.69 -28.47
N ALA A 112 -15.14 -50.13 -28.06
CA ALA A 112 -14.01 -50.66 -28.85
C ALA A 112 -13.28 -49.89 -30.01
N ASN A 113 -12.10 -49.34 -29.64
CA ASN A 113 -10.75 -49.69 -30.14
C ASN A 113 -10.14 -49.36 -31.55
N THR A 114 -8.87 -48.91 -31.45
CA THR A 114 -7.66 -49.19 -32.27
C THR A 114 -7.42 -48.58 -33.67
N ASN A 115 -6.26 -47.89 -33.76
CA ASN A 115 -5.19 -47.91 -34.80
C ASN A 115 -5.57 -47.68 -36.29
N THR A 116 -4.74 -47.07 -37.16
CA THR A 116 -3.26 -47.12 -37.26
C THR A 116 -2.72 -45.91 -38.04
N GLN A 117 -1.42 -45.60 -37.94
CA GLN A 117 -0.73 -44.63 -38.80
C GLN A 117 -0.49 -45.13 -40.25
N SER A 118 -0.27 -44.17 -41.17
CA SER A 118 0.86 -44.10 -42.13
C SER A 118 0.61 -44.04 -43.66
N GLN A 119 1.25 -43.04 -44.27
CA GLN A 119 1.88 -42.97 -45.61
C GLN A 119 1.06 -43.10 -46.95
N ALA A 120 0.75 -41.92 -47.49
CA ALA A 120 1.28 -41.36 -48.76
C ALA A 120 1.03 -42.04 -50.14
N LYS A 121 0.50 -41.24 -51.11
CA LYS A 121 1.21 -40.94 -52.38
C LYS A 121 0.61 -39.81 -53.28
N LYS A 122 1.43 -38.77 -53.51
CA LYS A 122 1.79 -38.09 -54.79
C LYS A 122 0.77 -37.37 -55.70
N LEU A 123 1.35 -36.36 -56.41
CA LEU A 123 0.86 -35.56 -57.56
C LEU A 123 -0.16 -34.46 -57.17
N SER A 124 -0.07 -33.19 -57.59
CA SER A 124 0.96 -32.41 -58.34
C SER A 124 0.71 -30.89 -58.06
N ASN A 125 1.40 -29.84 -58.58
CA ASN A 125 2.35 -29.68 -59.69
C ASN A 125 3.25 -28.41 -59.49
N ASN A 126 3.98 -28.00 -60.54
CA ASN A 126 4.78 -26.75 -60.67
C ASN A 126 3.90 -25.47 -60.72
N SER A 127 4.40 -24.21 -60.63
CA SER A 127 5.73 -23.70 -61.06
C SER A 127 6.23 -22.37 -60.44
N HIS A 128 7.55 -22.31 -60.24
CA HIS A 128 8.48 -21.16 -60.31
C HIS A 128 8.21 -19.83 -59.57
N GLN A 129 9.15 -19.49 -58.68
CA GLN A 129 9.57 -18.13 -58.32
C GLN A 129 10.95 -17.85 -58.95
N GLU A 130 11.29 -16.56 -59.16
CA GLU A 130 12.62 -15.95 -58.88
C GLU A 130 12.46 -14.40 -58.86
N PRO A 131 13.39 -13.62 -58.27
CA PRO A 131 12.98 -12.53 -57.38
C PRO A 131 13.25 -11.09 -57.86
N MET A 132 12.63 -10.12 -57.18
CA MET A 132 13.12 -8.74 -57.12
C MET A 132 13.16 -8.18 -55.68
N GLN A 133 14.33 -7.65 -55.37
CA GLN A 133 14.79 -6.85 -54.22
C GLN A 133 13.73 -6.25 -53.28
N MET A 134 13.86 -6.56 -51.98
CA MET A 134 13.49 -5.64 -50.90
C MET A 134 14.53 -4.51 -50.79
N VAL A 135 14.08 -3.28 -50.53
CA VAL A 135 14.93 -2.16 -50.09
C VAL A 135 14.56 -1.83 -48.65
N SER A 136 15.57 -1.63 -47.79
CA SER A 136 15.41 -1.53 -46.34
C SER A 136 14.91 -0.15 -45.89
N ALA A 137 14.03 -0.16 -44.89
CA ALA A 137 13.66 1.01 -44.07
C ALA A 137 14.00 0.80 -42.57
N ALA A 138 14.90 -0.13 -42.26
CA ALA A 138 15.37 -0.38 -40.90
C ALA A 138 16.44 0.65 -40.51
N ASN A 139 16.03 1.73 -39.81
CA ASN A 139 16.89 2.55 -38.95
C ASN A 139 16.06 3.62 -38.17
N LYS A 140 15.34 3.20 -37.12
CA LYS A 140 14.94 4.09 -36.01
C LYS A 140 14.38 3.41 -34.74
N GLU A 141 13.98 2.14 -34.79
CA GLU A 141 13.32 1.47 -33.66
C GLU A 141 14.27 0.88 -32.61
N GLY A 142 15.54 0.64 -32.95
CA GLY A 142 16.50 -0.04 -32.05
C GLY A 142 16.75 0.66 -30.70
N ALA A 143 16.71 2.00 -30.69
CA ALA A 143 17.04 2.81 -29.51
C ALA A 143 16.03 2.72 -28.34
N VAL A 144 14.88 2.08 -28.53
CA VAL A 144 13.84 1.91 -27.49
C VAL A 144 13.77 0.46 -26.97
N LEU A 145 14.28 -0.50 -27.76
CA LEU A 145 14.20 -1.94 -27.44
C LEU A 145 15.41 -2.46 -26.65
N GLU A 146 16.62 -1.94 -26.88
CA GLU A 146 17.81 -2.37 -26.13
C GLU A 146 17.77 -1.97 -24.65
N THR A 147 17.13 -0.85 -24.29
CA THR A 147 16.93 -0.44 -22.90
C THR A 147 15.99 -1.35 -22.11
N ALA A 148 15.04 -2.02 -22.78
CA ALA A 148 14.05 -2.86 -22.11
C ALA A 148 14.61 -4.21 -21.61
N GLN A 149 15.66 -4.75 -22.25
CA GLN A 149 16.15 -6.09 -21.92
C GLN A 149 17.04 -6.17 -20.66
N ASN A 150 17.61 -5.06 -20.20
CA ASN A 150 18.44 -5.02 -18.99
C ASN A 150 17.69 -4.68 -17.69
N GLN A 151 16.43 -4.25 -17.73
CA GLN A 151 15.65 -3.83 -16.55
C GLN A 151 15.12 -4.99 -15.66
N LYS A 152 15.58 -6.24 -15.84
CA LYS A 152 15.09 -7.41 -15.09
C LYS A 152 15.57 -7.56 -13.65
N ASN A 153 16.38 -6.63 -13.14
CA ASN A 153 16.78 -6.57 -11.72
C ASN A 153 16.69 -5.13 -11.20
N GLY A 154 16.45 -4.97 -9.90
CA GLY A 154 16.49 -3.66 -9.25
C GLY A 154 17.89 -3.04 -9.31
N ASN A 155 17.97 -1.72 -9.42
CA ASN A 155 19.24 -1.00 -9.50
C ASN A 155 20.05 -1.11 -8.18
N MET A 156 21.36 -0.93 -8.31
CA MET A 156 22.35 -0.95 -7.23
C MET A 156 22.70 0.47 -6.75
N ILE A 157 21.89 1.48 -7.11
CA ILE A 157 22.09 2.88 -6.73
C ILE A 157 21.86 3.08 -5.22
N ASN A 158 21.01 2.26 -4.58
CA ASN A 158 20.64 2.40 -3.16
C ASN A 158 20.23 3.85 -2.82
N LEU A 159 19.33 4.41 -3.63
CA LEU A 159 18.89 5.80 -3.52
C LEU A 159 18.07 5.99 -2.24
N THR A 160 18.69 6.60 -1.25
CA THR A 160 18.16 6.77 0.11
C THR A 160 18.16 8.24 0.53
N THR A 161 17.33 8.55 1.53
CA THR A 161 17.24 9.88 2.14
C THR A 161 17.30 9.77 3.66
N ASP A 162 17.54 10.87 4.36
CA ASP A 162 17.58 10.85 5.83
C ASP A 162 16.21 10.78 6.52
N LYS A 163 15.12 11.16 5.82
CA LYS A 163 13.73 11.04 6.28
C LYS A 163 12.77 10.44 5.25
N ALA A 164 11.58 10.07 5.71
CA ALA A 164 10.44 9.70 4.89
C ALA A 164 9.70 10.94 4.36
N VAL A 165 9.62 11.99 5.19
CA VAL A 165 8.87 13.22 4.94
C VAL A 165 9.65 14.45 5.41
N TYR A 166 9.38 15.60 4.78
CA TYR A 166 10.08 16.85 5.05
C TYR A 166 9.11 18.01 5.25
N GLN A 167 9.44 18.92 6.16
CA GLN A 167 8.82 20.24 6.20
C GLN A 167 9.40 21.10 5.07
N ALA A 168 8.63 22.05 4.50
CA ALA A 168 9.15 22.91 3.42
C ALA A 168 10.39 23.74 3.84
N GLY A 169 10.52 24.06 5.14
CA GLY A 169 11.69 24.70 5.74
C GLY A 169 12.87 23.77 6.06
N GLU A 170 12.82 22.49 5.69
CA GLU A 170 13.87 21.49 5.93
C GLU A 170 14.62 21.13 4.65
N ALA A 171 15.90 20.75 4.79
CA ALA A 171 16.72 20.30 3.66
C ALA A 171 16.65 18.78 3.50
N VAL A 172 16.48 18.30 2.27
CA VAL A 172 16.59 16.87 1.95
C VAL A 172 18.06 16.52 1.81
N HIS A 173 18.56 15.59 2.62
CA HIS A 173 19.85 14.94 2.35
C HIS A 173 19.61 13.63 1.60
N LEU A 174 20.39 13.42 0.54
CA LEU A 174 20.30 12.24 -0.31
C LEU A 174 21.62 11.48 -0.25
N ASN A 175 21.54 10.16 -0.25
CA ASN A 175 22.67 9.26 -0.37
C ASN A 175 22.40 8.26 -1.50
N LEU A 176 23.35 8.16 -2.42
CA LEU A 176 23.30 7.27 -3.58
C LEU A 176 24.69 6.72 -3.90
N THR A 177 24.73 5.56 -4.54
CA THR A 177 25.94 4.84 -4.92
C THR A 177 26.17 4.93 -6.43
N LEU A 178 27.39 5.34 -6.81
CA LEU A 178 27.90 5.28 -8.16
C LEU A 178 28.66 3.96 -8.32
N ASN A 179 28.21 3.07 -9.20
CA ASN A 179 28.87 1.79 -9.49
C ASN A 179 29.59 1.89 -10.85
N ASN A 180 30.89 1.60 -10.91
CA ASN A 180 31.57 1.40 -12.18
C ASN A 180 31.46 -0.07 -12.61
N THR A 181 30.33 -0.43 -13.21
CA THR A 181 30.08 -1.77 -13.77
C THR A 181 30.88 -2.07 -15.05
N THR A 182 31.76 -1.17 -15.50
CA THR A 182 32.55 -1.35 -16.73
C THR A 182 33.97 -1.86 -16.45
N SER A 183 34.63 -2.37 -17.49
CA SER A 183 36.03 -2.83 -17.44
C SER A 183 37.06 -1.69 -17.52
N LEU A 184 36.64 -0.42 -17.57
CA LEU A 184 37.51 0.75 -17.76
C LEU A 184 37.57 1.60 -16.49
N ALA A 185 38.76 2.06 -16.10
CA ALA A 185 38.92 3.06 -15.04
C ALA A 185 38.52 4.45 -15.60
N GLN A 186 37.43 5.03 -15.10
CA GLN A 186 36.83 6.23 -15.71
C GLN A 186 35.99 7.06 -14.73
N ASN A 187 35.55 8.23 -15.19
CA ASN A 187 34.55 9.03 -14.50
C ASN A 187 33.17 8.40 -14.65
N ILE A 188 32.53 8.07 -13.53
CA ILE A 188 31.10 7.75 -13.43
C ILE A 188 30.39 8.97 -12.86
N THR A 189 29.23 9.33 -13.43
CA THR A 189 28.46 10.52 -13.06
C THR A 189 27.05 10.13 -12.64
N ALA A 190 26.67 10.53 -11.43
CA ALA A 190 25.27 10.52 -10.99
C ALA A 190 24.63 11.85 -11.35
N THR A 191 23.52 11.81 -12.09
CA THR A 191 22.69 12.98 -12.41
C THR A 191 21.29 12.73 -11.86
N ALA A 192 20.88 13.54 -10.88
CA ALA A 192 19.58 13.46 -10.22
C ALA A 192 18.73 14.69 -10.59
N GLU A 193 17.69 14.47 -11.38
CA GLU A 193 16.75 15.50 -11.80
C GLU A 193 15.56 15.58 -10.84
N VAL A 194 15.29 16.78 -10.33
CA VAL A 194 14.18 17.06 -9.40
C VAL A 194 13.01 17.62 -10.20
N TYR A 195 11.91 16.88 -10.28
CA TYR A 195 10.67 17.25 -10.96
C TYR A 195 9.55 17.58 -9.96
N SER A 196 8.72 18.55 -10.31
CA SER A 196 7.35 18.66 -9.78
C SER A 196 6.40 18.50 -10.95
N LEU A 197 5.67 17.39 -10.98
CA LEU A 197 4.89 16.94 -12.14
C LEU A 197 5.78 16.89 -13.40
N GLU A 198 5.40 17.54 -14.51
CA GLU A 198 6.23 17.57 -15.72
C GLU A 198 7.44 18.51 -15.62
N ASN A 199 7.46 19.41 -14.64
CA ASN A 199 8.39 20.53 -14.61
C ASN A 199 9.68 20.17 -13.86
N LYS A 200 10.80 20.10 -14.60
CA LYS A 200 12.13 19.93 -13.99
C LYS A 200 12.56 21.20 -13.27
N LEU A 201 12.50 21.16 -11.94
CA LEU A 201 12.88 22.28 -11.07
C LEU A 201 14.39 22.44 -10.99
N LYS A 202 15.13 21.34 -10.85
CA LYS A 202 16.58 21.32 -10.62
C LYS A 202 17.24 20.09 -11.25
N THR A 203 18.53 20.19 -11.53
CA THR A 203 19.40 19.03 -11.78
C THR A 203 20.56 19.11 -10.80
N LEU A 204 20.74 18.05 -10.01
CA LEU A 204 21.89 17.83 -9.15
C LEU A 204 22.83 16.86 -9.86
N GLN A 205 24.15 17.06 -9.76
CA GLN A 205 25.13 16.21 -10.43
C GLN A 205 26.40 16.04 -9.59
N TYR A 206 26.95 14.83 -9.60
CA TYR A 206 28.22 14.48 -8.95
C TYR A 206 28.97 13.47 -9.82
N THR A 207 30.28 13.66 -9.97
CA THR A 207 31.15 12.80 -10.78
C THR A 207 32.30 12.26 -9.93
N LYS A 208 32.55 10.95 -10.03
CA LYS A 208 33.64 10.26 -9.34
C LYS A 208 34.47 9.48 -10.35
N TYR A 209 35.79 9.64 -10.32
CA TYR A 209 36.68 8.70 -10.99
C TYR A 209 36.71 7.40 -10.19
N LEU A 210 36.42 6.28 -10.86
CA LEU A 210 36.32 4.94 -10.28
C LEU A 210 37.10 3.94 -11.12
N LEU A 211 37.80 3.02 -10.45
CA LEU A 211 38.42 1.85 -11.06
C LEU A 211 37.36 0.83 -11.54
N PRO A 212 37.71 -0.15 -12.40
CA PRO A 212 36.76 -1.17 -12.86
C PRO A 212 36.19 -1.96 -11.68
N ASN A 213 34.86 -2.08 -11.60
CA ASN A 213 34.12 -2.70 -10.48
C ASN A 213 34.26 -1.98 -9.12
N GLU A 214 34.74 -0.73 -9.08
CA GLU A 214 34.73 0.11 -7.88
C GLU A 214 33.36 0.81 -7.73
N SER A 215 32.88 0.93 -6.49
CA SER A 215 31.65 1.63 -6.15
C SER A 215 31.90 2.70 -5.09
N TYR A 216 31.20 3.84 -5.19
CA TYR A 216 31.26 4.94 -4.23
C TYR A 216 29.88 5.41 -3.81
N THR A 217 29.53 5.21 -2.54
CA THR A 217 28.37 5.84 -1.91
C THR A 217 28.72 7.25 -1.46
N THR A 218 27.90 8.20 -1.90
CA THR A 218 28.03 9.63 -1.59
C THR A 218 27.83 9.93 -0.10
N GLN A 219 28.56 10.94 0.39
CA GLN A 219 28.57 11.36 1.79
C GLN A 219 27.48 12.42 2.07
N LYS A 220 27.02 12.52 3.34
CA LYS A 220 26.00 13.50 3.74
C LYS A 220 26.51 14.92 3.45
N GLY A 221 25.88 15.57 2.47
CA GLY A 221 26.25 16.91 1.99
C GLY A 221 26.60 16.98 0.50
N GLU A 222 26.91 15.86 -0.15
CA GLU A 222 27.27 15.84 -1.59
C GLU A 222 26.04 15.94 -2.50
N PHE A 223 24.92 15.30 -2.13
CA PHE A 223 23.60 15.57 -2.70
C PHE A 223 22.66 16.14 -1.62
N VAL A 224 22.19 17.37 -1.84
CA VAL A 224 21.26 18.06 -0.96
C VAL A 224 20.26 18.87 -1.78
N ILE A 225 18.98 18.84 -1.41
CA ILE A 225 18.00 19.86 -1.82
C ILE A 225 17.87 20.84 -0.65
N PRO A 226 18.33 22.10 -0.78
CA PRO A 226 18.33 23.06 0.33
C PRO A 226 16.92 23.36 0.85
N ALA A 227 16.82 23.65 2.14
CA ALA A 227 15.60 24.15 2.79
C ALA A 227 14.95 25.30 2.01
N ASN A 228 13.61 25.35 1.97
CA ASN A 228 12.80 26.31 1.21
C ASN A 228 12.96 26.21 -0.33
N SER A 229 13.55 25.13 -0.86
CA SER A 229 13.61 24.88 -2.31
C SER A 229 12.31 24.35 -2.92
N LEU A 230 11.42 23.81 -2.08
CA LEU A 230 10.23 23.05 -2.47
C LEU A 230 9.00 23.68 -1.80
N ALA A 231 7.90 23.78 -2.54
CA ALA A 231 6.63 24.24 -1.99
C ALA A 231 5.99 23.16 -1.09
N ASN A 232 5.25 23.61 -0.09
CA ASN A 232 4.67 22.77 0.96
C ASN A 232 3.42 22.02 0.50
N ASN A 233 3.13 20.89 1.14
CA ASN A 233 2.05 19.94 0.80
C ASN A 233 2.09 19.53 -0.68
N ARG A 234 3.25 19.03 -1.14
CA ARG A 234 3.45 18.53 -2.50
C ARG A 234 4.37 17.32 -2.59
N GLY A 235 4.05 16.46 -3.56
CA GLY A 235 4.92 15.42 -4.08
C GLY A 235 5.92 15.94 -5.12
N TYR A 236 7.10 15.33 -5.14
CA TYR A 236 8.16 15.55 -6.13
C TYR A 236 8.77 14.22 -6.55
N LEU A 237 9.37 14.18 -7.75
CA LEU A 237 10.11 13.03 -8.25
C LEU A 237 11.60 13.36 -8.39
N LEU A 238 12.45 12.46 -7.90
CA LEU A 238 13.87 12.40 -8.17
C LEU A 238 14.12 11.32 -9.20
N LYS A 239 14.54 11.73 -10.40
CA LYS A 239 14.94 10.81 -11.48
C LYS A 239 16.46 10.73 -11.53
N VAL A 240 17.04 9.59 -11.14
CA VAL A 240 18.50 9.40 -11.12
C VAL A 240 18.95 8.54 -12.29
N ASN A 241 19.92 9.06 -13.05
CA ASN A 241 20.69 8.30 -14.02
C ASN A 241 22.14 8.21 -13.53
N ILE A 242 22.73 7.02 -13.59
CA ILE A 242 24.18 6.81 -13.47
C ILE A 242 24.73 6.62 -14.88
N SER A 243 25.70 7.44 -15.29
CA SER A 243 26.30 7.36 -16.62
C SER A 243 27.83 7.25 -16.58
N ASP A 244 28.40 6.66 -17.63
CA ASP A 244 29.85 6.58 -17.84
C ASP A 244 30.42 7.84 -18.51
N SER A 245 31.72 7.82 -18.84
CA SER A 245 32.41 8.96 -19.47
C SER A 245 32.11 9.13 -20.98
N GLN A 246 31.34 8.22 -21.57
CA GLN A 246 30.79 8.31 -22.93
C GLN A 246 29.33 8.79 -22.94
N ASN A 247 28.71 8.95 -21.75
CA ASN A 247 27.29 9.21 -21.51
C ASN A 247 26.37 8.01 -21.77
N ASN A 248 26.89 6.78 -21.79
CA ASN A 248 26.04 5.59 -21.73
C ASN A 248 25.39 5.53 -20.34
N ILE A 249 24.10 5.24 -20.28
CA ILE A 249 23.40 5.05 -19.00
C ILE A 249 23.67 3.63 -18.50
N LEU A 250 24.33 3.52 -17.34
CA LEU A 250 24.67 2.25 -16.71
C LEU A 250 23.52 1.73 -15.85
N GLU A 251 22.91 2.62 -15.06
CA GLU A 251 21.80 2.32 -14.15
C GLU A 251 20.82 3.50 -14.07
N GLN A 252 19.55 3.21 -13.77
CA GLN A 252 18.51 4.20 -13.50
C GLN A 252 17.75 3.83 -12.23
N GLY A 253 17.29 4.85 -11.50
CA GLY A 253 16.49 4.65 -10.30
C GLY A 253 15.76 5.91 -9.89
N ASN A 254 14.51 5.75 -9.46
CA ASN A 254 13.65 6.85 -9.09
C ASN A 254 13.26 6.77 -7.60
N ARG A 255 13.06 7.94 -6.98
CA ARG A 255 12.53 8.08 -5.62
C ARG A 255 11.67 9.34 -5.56
N ALA A 256 10.56 9.32 -4.85
CA ALA A 256 9.77 10.52 -4.59
C ALA A 256 10.41 11.38 -3.50
N ILE A 257 9.84 12.56 -3.23
CA ILE A 257 9.98 13.31 -1.98
C ILE A 257 8.59 13.84 -1.60
N ALA A 258 8.17 13.56 -0.37
CA ALA A 258 7.01 14.21 0.25
C ALA A 258 7.46 15.47 1.00
N VAL A 259 6.85 16.62 0.71
CA VAL A 259 6.98 17.84 1.51
C VAL A 259 5.60 18.20 2.04
N GLU A 260 5.38 18.10 3.34
CA GLU A 260 4.06 18.22 3.96
C GLU A 260 4.13 18.78 5.39
N ASP A 261 3.11 19.54 5.80
CA ASP A 261 2.98 20.04 7.19
C ASP A 261 2.78 18.87 8.17
N ASP A 262 1.89 17.95 7.80
CA ASP A 262 1.58 16.73 8.53
C ASP A 262 0.90 15.68 7.61
N TRP A 263 0.78 14.45 8.11
CA TRP A 263 0.29 13.30 7.37
C TRP A 263 -1.19 13.35 6.94
N ARG A 264 -2.02 14.26 7.46
CA ARG A 264 -3.49 14.17 7.35
C ARG A 264 -4.01 14.46 5.96
N THR A 265 -3.31 15.32 5.21
CA THR A 265 -3.66 15.66 3.83
C THR A 265 -3.38 14.48 2.90
N PHE A 266 -2.25 13.81 3.11
CA PHE A 266 -1.72 12.76 2.25
C PHE A 266 -1.29 11.53 3.06
N PRO A 267 -2.23 10.81 3.71
CA PRO A 267 -1.86 9.66 4.53
C PRO A 267 -1.19 8.58 3.68
N ARG A 268 -0.05 8.08 4.18
CA ARG A 268 0.73 6.97 3.62
C ARG A 268 1.08 6.05 4.79
N TYR A 269 0.09 5.23 5.16
CA TYR A 269 -0.01 4.47 6.41
C TYR A 269 0.55 3.05 6.24
N ALA A 270 1.24 2.52 7.25
CA ALA A 270 1.72 1.14 7.29
C ALA A 270 1.45 0.50 8.66
N ALA A 271 1.39 -0.84 8.72
CA ALA A 271 1.24 -1.56 9.98
C ALA A 271 2.59 -1.88 10.64
N ILE A 272 2.61 -1.91 11.97
CA ILE A 272 3.63 -2.55 12.81
C ILE A 272 2.92 -3.56 13.69
N GLY A 273 3.38 -4.81 13.70
CA GLY A 273 2.74 -5.91 14.43
C GLY A 273 3.72 -6.84 15.12
N GLY A 274 3.19 -7.75 15.94
CA GLY A 274 3.95 -8.81 16.60
C GLY A 274 4.53 -9.83 15.61
N SER A 275 5.61 -10.50 16.02
CA SER A 275 6.35 -11.44 15.17
C SER A 275 5.77 -12.86 15.25
N GLN A 276 5.22 -13.37 14.14
CA GLN A 276 4.57 -14.68 14.07
C GLN A 276 5.50 -15.83 14.52
N LYS A 277 6.79 -15.76 14.15
CA LYS A 277 7.84 -16.71 14.57
C LYS A 277 8.09 -16.74 16.10
N ASP A 278 7.57 -15.76 16.83
CA ASP A 278 7.73 -15.57 18.28
C ASP A 278 6.36 -15.45 18.98
N ASN A 279 5.41 -16.32 18.63
CA ASN A 279 4.06 -16.33 19.23
C ASN A 279 3.30 -15.01 19.08
N ASN A 280 3.55 -14.26 17.99
CA ASN A 280 3.03 -12.92 17.73
C ASN A 280 3.48 -11.87 18.76
N SER A 281 4.63 -12.06 19.39
CA SER A 281 5.17 -11.16 20.42
C SER A 281 5.95 -9.98 19.83
N VAL A 282 5.94 -8.83 20.52
CA VAL A 282 6.80 -7.67 20.22
C VAL A 282 7.99 -7.68 21.18
N LEU A 283 9.17 -8.05 20.66
CA LEU A 283 10.35 -8.39 21.45
C LEU A 283 11.60 -7.61 20.99
N THR A 284 12.43 -7.21 21.94
CA THR A 284 13.67 -6.43 21.71
C THR A 284 14.64 -7.15 20.78
N LYS A 285 14.67 -8.49 20.85
CA LYS A 285 15.51 -9.33 19.97
C LYS A 285 15.17 -9.23 18.48
N ASN A 286 13.95 -8.78 18.13
CA ASN A 286 13.48 -8.63 16.75
C ASN A 286 13.68 -7.22 16.20
N LEU A 287 14.15 -6.25 17.00
CA LEU A 287 14.45 -4.90 16.52
C LEU A 287 15.37 -4.85 15.28
N PRO A 288 16.37 -5.74 15.08
CA PRO A 288 17.16 -5.76 13.84
C PRO A 288 16.34 -6.08 12.58
N ASP A 289 15.28 -6.90 12.69
CA ASP A 289 14.35 -7.18 11.59
C ASP A 289 13.50 -5.94 11.30
N TYR A 290 12.76 -5.46 12.32
CA TYR A 290 11.92 -4.27 12.19
C TYR A 290 12.70 -3.04 11.72
N TYR A 291 13.97 -2.85 12.11
CA TYR A 291 14.78 -1.72 11.66
C TYR A 291 15.15 -1.79 10.17
N ARG A 292 15.21 -2.97 9.56
CA ARG A 292 15.37 -3.18 8.11
C ARG A 292 14.05 -2.92 7.37
N GLU A 293 12.93 -3.35 7.93
CA GLU A 293 11.59 -3.08 7.41
C GLU A 293 11.27 -1.56 7.45
N LEU A 294 11.51 -0.91 8.60
CA LEU A 294 11.29 0.53 8.77
C LEU A 294 12.23 1.39 7.91
N GLU A 295 13.46 0.96 7.63
CA GLU A 295 14.34 1.64 6.66
C GLU A 295 13.80 1.54 5.23
N GLN A 296 13.23 0.39 4.83
CA GLN A 296 12.53 0.27 3.54
C GLN A 296 11.28 1.16 3.50
N MET A 297 10.46 1.15 4.55
CA MET A 297 9.25 2.00 4.65
C MET A 297 9.56 3.50 4.64
N LYS A 298 10.64 3.93 5.29
CA LYS A 298 11.16 5.30 5.18
C LYS A 298 11.47 5.65 3.72
N ASN A 299 12.15 4.77 2.99
CA ASN A 299 12.46 4.99 1.58
C ASN A 299 11.22 4.86 0.65
N MET A 300 10.12 4.31 1.15
CA MET A 300 8.78 4.36 0.55
C MET A 300 7.94 5.58 0.97
N ASN A 301 8.50 6.51 1.76
CA ASN A 301 7.84 7.75 2.21
C ASN A 301 6.60 7.54 3.10
N ILE A 302 6.52 6.39 3.78
CA ILE A 302 5.50 6.10 4.79
C ILE A 302 5.59 7.16 5.90
N ASN A 303 4.48 7.87 6.14
CA ASN A 303 4.42 9.03 7.05
C ASN A 303 3.69 8.73 8.37
N SER A 304 3.15 7.53 8.51
CA SER A 304 2.29 7.16 9.62
C SER A 304 2.30 5.63 9.82
N TYR A 305 2.23 5.19 11.08
CA TYR A 305 2.34 3.77 11.43
C TYR A 305 1.25 3.35 12.44
N PHE A 306 0.44 2.36 12.05
CA PHE A 306 -0.56 1.67 12.89
C PHE A 306 0.16 0.62 13.73
N PHE A 307 0.31 0.84 15.04
CA PHE A 307 0.86 -0.15 15.97
C PHE A 307 -0.25 -1.11 16.43
N TYR A 308 -0.42 -2.20 15.67
CA TYR A 308 -1.45 -3.21 15.86
C TYR A 308 -1.07 -4.18 16.99
N ASP A 309 -2.04 -4.53 17.84
CA ASP A 309 -1.90 -5.45 18.98
C ASP A 309 -0.61 -5.25 19.82
N VAL A 310 -0.26 -3.99 20.13
CA VAL A 310 0.84 -3.67 21.07
C VAL A 310 0.37 -3.35 22.50
N TYR A 311 -0.93 -3.51 22.77
CA TYR A 311 -1.56 -3.12 24.04
C TYR A 311 -1.74 -4.31 25.01
N LYS A 312 -1.78 -4.04 26.32
CA LYS A 312 -1.97 -5.06 27.38
C LYS A 312 -3.43 -5.49 27.53
N SER A 313 -4.32 -4.54 27.78
CA SER A 313 -5.78 -4.74 27.80
C SER A 313 -6.49 -3.43 27.45
N ALA A 314 -7.73 -3.51 26.96
CA ALA A 314 -8.42 -2.36 26.36
C ALA A 314 -8.60 -1.15 27.32
N THR A 315 -8.65 -1.42 28.64
CA THR A 315 -8.78 -0.41 29.70
C THR A 315 -7.46 0.00 30.35
N ASN A 316 -6.36 -0.67 30.05
CA ASN A 316 -5.00 -0.37 30.52
C ASN A 316 -4.00 -0.60 29.36
N PRO A 317 -3.96 0.29 28.35
CA PRO A 317 -3.44 -0.07 27.04
C PRO A 317 -1.91 -0.24 27.02
N PHE A 318 -1.15 0.71 27.56
CA PHE A 318 0.32 0.65 27.55
C PHE A 318 0.91 1.06 28.91
N PRO A 319 0.92 0.16 29.91
CA PRO A 319 1.42 0.45 31.26
C PRO A 319 2.95 0.58 31.30
N ASN A 320 3.45 1.40 32.23
CA ASN A 320 4.89 1.60 32.46
C ASN A 320 5.52 0.44 33.25
N VAL A 321 5.60 -0.74 32.61
CA VAL A 321 6.30 -1.94 33.09
C VAL A 321 7.29 -2.42 32.01
N PRO A 322 8.37 -3.15 32.33
CA PRO A 322 9.33 -3.59 31.31
C PRO A 322 8.73 -4.53 30.26
N LYS A 323 7.80 -5.39 30.70
CA LYS A 323 7.12 -6.39 29.87
C LYS A 323 5.72 -6.69 30.42
N PHE A 324 4.78 -7.07 29.56
CA PHE A 324 3.48 -7.60 29.97
C PHE A 324 2.97 -8.74 29.06
N ASP A 325 2.02 -9.51 29.61
CA ASP A 325 1.27 -10.54 28.89
C ASP A 325 0.04 -9.95 28.21
N GLN A 326 -0.28 -10.43 27.01
CA GLN A 326 -1.52 -10.09 26.31
C GLN A 326 -2.56 -11.17 26.55
N SER A 327 -3.07 -11.25 27.78
CA SER A 327 -3.97 -12.32 28.26
C SER A 327 -5.29 -12.50 27.48
N TRP A 328 -5.64 -11.57 26.59
CA TRP A 328 -6.77 -11.69 25.66
C TRP A 328 -6.42 -12.51 24.41
N ASN A 329 -5.14 -12.63 24.04
CA ASN A 329 -4.65 -13.51 22.98
C ASN A 329 -4.54 -14.93 23.53
N TRP A 330 -5.65 -15.67 23.44
CA TRP A 330 -5.75 -17.05 23.89
C TRP A 330 -5.19 -18.08 22.89
N TRP A 331 -4.91 -17.69 21.65
CA TRP A 331 -4.41 -18.60 20.60
C TRP A 331 -2.88 -18.71 20.60
N SER A 332 -2.13 -17.61 20.80
CA SER A 332 -0.66 -17.63 20.85
C SER A 332 -0.05 -17.10 22.15
N HIS A 333 -0.83 -16.49 23.05
CA HIS A 333 -0.35 -15.97 24.35
C HIS A 333 0.80 -14.94 24.20
N SER A 334 0.62 -13.99 23.28
CA SER A 334 1.64 -13.01 22.91
C SER A 334 2.14 -12.14 24.07
N GLN A 335 3.34 -11.60 23.88
CA GLN A 335 4.13 -10.92 24.89
C GLN A 335 4.63 -9.59 24.33
N VAL A 336 4.63 -8.53 25.15
CA VAL A 336 5.14 -7.21 24.72
C VAL A 336 6.22 -6.74 25.69
N GLU A 337 7.42 -6.50 25.17
CA GLU A 337 8.49 -5.77 25.85
C GLU A 337 8.33 -4.27 25.53
N THR A 338 8.05 -3.45 26.54
CA THR A 338 7.64 -2.05 26.29
C THR A 338 8.79 -1.19 25.74
N ASP A 339 10.04 -1.56 26.05
CA ASP A 339 11.22 -0.89 25.48
C ASP A 339 11.43 -1.24 24.00
N ALA A 340 10.96 -2.39 23.52
CA ALA A 340 10.92 -2.69 22.09
C ALA A 340 9.91 -1.79 21.36
N VAL A 341 8.69 -1.66 21.90
CA VAL A 341 7.67 -0.75 21.34
C VAL A 341 8.14 0.70 21.34
N LYS A 342 8.71 1.19 22.45
CA LYS A 342 9.31 2.54 22.52
C LYS A 342 10.45 2.72 21.51
N ALA A 343 11.29 1.70 21.30
CA ALA A 343 12.37 1.77 20.32
C ALA A 343 11.86 1.84 18.86
N LEU A 344 10.75 1.15 18.56
CA LEU A 344 10.06 1.26 17.27
C LEU A 344 9.44 2.64 17.07
N VAL A 345 8.72 3.18 18.07
CA VAL A 345 8.17 4.55 18.04
C VAL A 345 9.29 5.59 17.83
N ASN A 346 10.39 5.48 18.58
CA ASN A 346 11.56 6.36 18.41
C ASN A 346 12.18 6.25 16.99
N ARG A 347 12.17 5.08 16.35
CA ARG A 347 12.61 4.92 14.95
C ARG A 347 11.61 5.53 13.96
N VAL A 348 10.31 5.38 14.19
CA VAL A 348 9.26 6.04 13.39
C VAL A 348 9.46 7.56 13.41
N HIS A 349 9.60 8.16 14.60
CA HIS A 349 9.86 9.61 14.76
C HIS A 349 11.16 10.09 14.08
N GLN A 350 12.21 9.28 14.04
CA GLN A 350 13.46 9.62 13.33
C GLN A 350 13.25 9.88 11.83
N THR A 351 12.21 9.31 11.22
CA THR A 351 11.87 9.49 9.81
C THR A 351 10.99 10.71 9.52
N GLY A 352 10.50 11.39 10.56
CA GLY A 352 9.45 12.41 10.46
C GLY A 352 8.01 11.88 10.49
N ALA A 353 7.82 10.55 10.52
CA ALA A 353 6.52 9.90 10.57
C ALA A 353 5.92 9.81 11.98
N VAL A 354 4.62 9.57 12.07
CA VAL A 354 3.84 9.46 13.32
C VAL A 354 3.51 8.02 13.72
N ALA A 355 3.39 7.76 15.02
CA ALA A 355 3.04 6.46 15.61
C ALA A 355 1.64 6.47 16.22
N MET A 356 0.72 5.69 15.66
CA MET A 356 -0.67 5.57 16.09
C MET A 356 -0.87 4.29 16.93
N LEU A 357 -1.37 4.43 18.16
CA LEU A 357 -1.69 3.30 19.04
C LEU A 357 -3.08 2.75 18.71
N TYR A 358 -3.16 1.46 18.40
CA TYR A 358 -4.42 0.72 18.28
C TYR A 358 -5.06 0.46 19.64
N ASN A 359 -6.36 0.75 19.78
CA ASN A 359 -7.20 0.24 20.88
C ASN A 359 -8.70 0.39 20.54
N MET A 360 -9.52 -0.53 21.08
CA MET A 360 -10.98 -0.47 21.02
C MET A 360 -11.55 0.76 21.74
N ILE A 361 -12.56 1.43 21.16
CA ILE A 361 -13.13 2.66 21.76
C ILE A 361 -14.10 2.45 22.93
N LEU A 362 -14.68 1.25 23.07
CA LEU A 362 -15.73 0.96 24.06
C LEU A 362 -15.47 -0.28 24.93
N ALA A 363 -14.42 -1.04 24.66
CA ALA A 363 -14.25 -2.38 25.24
C ALA A 363 -13.59 -2.36 26.62
N GLN A 364 -13.95 -3.35 27.43
CA GLN A 364 -13.04 -3.94 28.40
C GLN A 364 -12.94 -5.45 28.18
N ASN A 365 -11.82 -6.05 28.60
CA ASN A 365 -11.69 -7.50 28.60
C ASN A 365 -12.55 -8.12 29.71
N ALA A 366 -13.27 -9.20 29.41
CA ALA A 366 -14.29 -9.77 30.28
C ALA A 366 -13.72 -10.43 31.56
N ASN A 367 -12.45 -10.85 31.52
CA ASN A 367 -11.74 -11.48 32.63
C ASN A 367 -11.02 -10.48 33.55
N GLU A 368 -11.10 -9.17 33.27
CA GLU A 368 -10.61 -8.11 34.17
C GLU A 368 -11.77 -7.52 34.99
N THR A 369 -11.47 -7.02 36.20
CA THR A 369 -12.48 -6.37 37.06
C THR A 369 -13.05 -5.13 36.36
N ALA A 370 -14.38 -4.96 36.42
CA ALA A 370 -15.05 -3.84 35.78
C ALA A 370 -14.51 -2.48 36.24
N VAL A 371 -14.14 -1.62 35.29
CA VAL A 371 -13.47 -0.34 35.59
C VAL A 371 -14.43 0.78 35.98
N LEU A 372 -15.71 0.59 35.67
CA LEU A 372 -16.83 1.45 36.04
C LEU A 372 -18.05 0.58 36.45
N PRO A 373 -19.04 1.14 37.16
CA PRO A 373 -20.27 0.44 37.50
C PRO A 373 -21.08 0.02 36.26
N ASP A 374 -22.01 -0.91 36.45
CA ASP A 374 -22.87 -1.43 35.38
C ASP A 374 -23.85 -0.38 34.82
N THR A 375 -24.05 0.74 35.51
CA THR A 375 -24.76 1.93 34.99
C THR A 375 -24.14 2.51 33.73
N GLU A 376 -22.84 2.26 33.50
CA GLU A 376 -22.09 2.80 32.36
C GLU A 376 -22.03 1.82 31.17
N TYR A 377 -22.40 0.55 31.35
CA TYR A 377 -22.43 -0.45 30.27
C TYR A 377 -23.52 -0.17 29.23
N ILE A 378 -23.33 -0.73 28.04
CA ILE A 378 -24.36 -0.80 27.01
C ILE A 378 -25.01 -2.19 26.98
N TYR A 379 -26.31 -2.23 26.71
CA TYR A 379 -27.13 -3.45 26.77
C TYR A 379 -27.76 -3.74 25.40
N ASN A 380 -27.92 -5.01 25.05
CA ASN A 380 -28.53 -5.39 23.77
C ASN A 380 -30.04 -5.07 23.76
N TYR A 381 -30.56 -4.48 22.67
CA TYR A 381 -32.00 -4.30 22.48
C TYR A 381 -32.69 -5.63 22.15
N GLU A 382 -32.13 -6.39 21.22
CA GLU A 382 -32.62 -7.71 20.77
C GLU A 382 -31.62 -8.82 21.14
N THR A 383 -32.02 -10.09 21.02
CA THR A 383 -31.08 -11.22 21.16
C THR A 383 -30.37 -11.45 19.84
N GLY A 384 -29.05 -11.55 19.86
CA GLY A 384 -28.23 -11.78 18.67
C GLY A 384 -26.81 -12.23 19.02
N GLY A 385 -25.86 -12.00 18.09
CA GLY A 385 -24.46 -12.43 18.24
C GLY A 385 -23.75 -11.88 19.49
N TYR A 386 -24.19 -10.73 20.01
CA TYR A 386 -23.63 -10.11 21.23
C TYR A 386 -24.36 -10.51 22.53
N GLY A 387 -25.16 -11.58 22.49
CA GLY A 387 -25.88 -12.13 23.64
C GLY A 387 -27.38 -11.84 23.65
N GLN A 388 -28.00 -12.00 24.83
CA GLN A 388 -29.45 -11.82 25.00
C GLN A 388 -29.83 -10.34 25.16
N ASN A 389 -31.06 -10.02 24.76
CA ASN A 389 -31.72 -8.74 25.06
C ASN A 389 -31.66 -8.41 26.57
N GLY A 390 -31.48 -7.13 26.89
CA GLY A 390 -31.38 -6.63 28.27
C GLY A 390 -30.16 -7.11 29.07
N GLN A 391 -29.27 -7.91 28.47
CA GLN A 391 -27.95 -8.22 29.00
C GLN A 391 -26.91 -7.25 28.42
N VAL A 392 -25.75 -7.14 29.09
CA VAL A 392 -24.63 -6.32 28.61
C VAL A 392 -24.18 -6.85 27.25
N MET A 393 -23.94 -5.94 26.29
CA MET A 393 -23.39 -6.30 24.99
C MET A 393 -22.03 -6.98 25.20
N THR A 394 -21.92 -8.23 24.76
CA THR A 394 -20.81 -9.12 25.08
C THR A 394 -20.28 -9.76 23.80
N TYR A 395 -18.98 -9.72 23.56
CA TYR A 395 -18.34 -10.52 22.52
C TYR A 395 -17.77 -11.81 23.12
N SER A 396 -18.11 -12.94 22.51
CA SER A 396 -17.77 -14.29 22.99
C SER A 396 -17.30 -15.20 21.86
N ILE A 397 -16.44 -16.17 22.19
CA ILE A 397 -16.09 -17.32 21.33
C ILE A 397 -16.30 -18.59 22.16
N ASP A 398 -16.94 -19.61 21.61
CA ASP A 398 -17.32 -20.86 22.30
C ASP A 398 -17.96 -20.64 23.69
N ASP A 399 -18.98 -19.79 23.77
CA ASP A 399 -19.66 -19.34 25.00
C ASP A 399 -18.76 -18.66 26.07
N LYS A 400 -17.47 -18.43 25.79
CA LYS A 400 -16.55 -17.73 26.69
C LYS A 400 -16.60 -16.22 26.38
N PRO A 401 -16.99 -15.34 27.32
CA PRO A 401 -16.94 -13.91 27.10
C PRO A 401 -15.48 -13.43 27.03
N LEU A 402 -15.18 -12.63 26.01
CA LEU A 402 -13.86 -12.04 25.78
C LEU A 402 -13.87 -10.53 26.05
N GLN A 403 -14.94 -9.82 25.68
CA GLN A 403 -15.10 -8.38 25.91
C GLN A 403 -16.53 -8.00 26.29
N TYR A 404 -16.66 -6.95 27.12
CA TYR A 404 -17.90 -6.22 27.41
C TYR A 404 -17.78 -4.77 26.93
N TYR A 405 -18.89 -4.16 26.51
CA TYR A 405 -18.88 -2.82 25.90
C TYR A 405 -19.57 -1.74 26.75
N TYR A 406 -18.91 -0.59 26.87
CA TYR A 406 -19.41 0.60 27.54
C TYR A 406 -20.26 1.48 26.62
N ASN A 407 -21.17 2.26 27.21
CA ASN A 407 -22.03 3.18 26.48
C ASN A 407 -21.21 4.39 25.96
N PRO A 408 -21.21 4.71 24.64
CA PRO A 408 -20.51 5.87 24.09
C PRO A 408 -20.93 7.20 24.72
N LEU A 409 -22.18 7.30 25.20
CA LEU A 409 -22.74 8.48 25.86
C LEU A 409 -22.40 8.56 27.37
N SER A 410 -21.79 7.53 27.96
CA SER A 410 -21.31 7.59 29.35
C SER A 410 -20.17 8.60 29.46
N LYS A 411 -20.42 9.69 30.17
CA LYS A 411 -19.39 10.69 30.51
C LYS A 411 -18.31 10.09 31.42
N SER A 412 -18.66 9.07 32.22
CA SER A 412 -17.73 8.30 33.05
C SER A 412 -16.76 7.51 32.18
N TRP A 413 -17.27 6.75 31.19
CA TRP A 413 -16.46 6.03 30.21
C TRP A 413 -15.60 6.99 29.39
N GLN A 414 -16.19 8.04 28.82
CA GLN A 414 -15.47 9.05 28.04
C GLN A 414 -14.30 9.67 28.82
N ASN A 415 -14.47 9.94 30.12
CA ASN A 415 -13.39 10.45 30.98
C ASN A 415 -12.34 9.36 31.28
N TYR A 416 -12.78 8.12 31.56
CA TYR A 416 -11.90 6.99 31.86
C TYR A 416 -11.00 6.66 30.66
N ILE A 417 -11.59 6.35 29.50
CA ILE A 417 -10.84 5.84 28.34
C ILE A 417 -9.94 6.91 27.73
N SER A 418 -10.36 8.19 27.68
CA SER A 418 -9.48 9.26 27.21
C SER A 418 -8.26 9.43 28.13
N ASN A 419 -8.43 9.31 29.45
CA ASN A 419 -7.29 9.39 30.37
C ASN A 419 -6.40 8.14 30.26
N ALA A 420 -6.97 6.95 30.15
CA ALA A 420 -6.20 5.71 29.95
C ALA A 420 -5.37 5.77 28.65
N MET A 421 -5.98 6.21 27.54
CA MET A 421 -5.28 6.43 26.28
C MET A 421 -4.24 7.55 26.36
N ALA A 422 -4.52 8.69 27.02
CA ALA A 422 -3.53 9.75 27.22
C ALA A 422 -2.29 9.25 27.98
N GLN A 423 -2.48 8.44 29.02
CA GLN A 423 -1.40 7.85 29.81
C GLN A 423 -0.61 6.80 29.00
N ALA A 424 -1.30 5.94 28.26
CA ALA A 424 -0.68 4.95 27.37
C ALA A 424 0.14 5.61 26.24
N MET A 425 -0.46 6.55 25.52
CA MET A 425 0.20 7.29 24.44
C MET A 425 1.44 8.03 24.96
N LYS A 426 1.33 8.74 26.09
CA LYS A 426 2.47 9.41 26.75
C LYS A 426 3.57 8.44 27.24
N THR A 427 3.22 7.20 27.58
CA THR A 427 4.18 6.19 28.08
C THR A 427 4.93 5.48 26.94
N GLY A 428 4.28 5.28 25.78
CA GLY A 428 4.91 4.72 24.59
C GLY A 428 5.58 5.75 23.66
N GLY A 429 5.17 7.02 23.75
CA GLY A 429 5.57 8.09 22.83
C GLY A 429 4.66 8.24 21.61
N PHE A 430 3.46 7.65 21.62
CA PHE A 430 2.54 7.67 20.47
C PHE A 430 1.93 9.06 20.23
N ASP A 431 1.68 9.37 18.95
CA ASP A 431 1.15 10.64 18.46
C ASP A 431 -0.38 10.65 18.32
N GLY A 432 -1.03 9.49 18.37
CA GLY A 432 -2.49 9.41 18.24
C GLY A 432 -3.09 8.03 18.48
N TRP A 433 -4.42 7.99 18.37
CA TRP A 433 -5.25 6.81 18.60
C TRP A 433 -5.87 6.34 17.27
N GLN A 434 -5.52 5.11 16.90
CA GLN A 434 -6.29 4.29 15.96
C GLN A 434 -7.41 3.61 16.75
N GLY A 435 -8.61 4.22 16.74
CA GLY A 435 -9.80 3.67 17.37
C GLY A 435 -10.42 2.54 16.54
N ASP A 436 -11.03 1.58 17.21
CA ASP A 436 -11.71 0.46 16.57
C ASP A 436 -12.99 0.01 17.33
N THR A 437 -13.85 -0.76 16.65
CA THR A 437 -15.12 -1.28 17.19
C THR A 437 -15.30 -2.75 16.82
N ILE A 438 -16.14 -3.47 17.56
CA ILE A 438 -16.50 -4.87 17.25
C ILE A 438 -17.59 -5.00 16.16
N GLY A 439 -17.96 -3.90 15.51
CA GLY A 439 -19.17 -3.77 14.68
C GLY A 439 -20.26 -2.91 15.34
N ASP A 440 -21.33 -2.62 14.59
CA ASP A 440 -22.50 -1.87 15.06
C ASP A 440 -23.55 -2.80 15.71
N ASN A 441 -24.38 -2.25 16.60
CA ASN A 441 -25.42 -2.98 17.30
C ASN A 441 -26.58 -2.05 17.70
N ARG A 442 -27.81 -2.57 17.76
CA ARG A 442 -28.95 -1.83 18.32
C ARG A 442 -29.00 -2.04 19.83
N VAL A 443 -28.94 -0.95 20.56
CA VAL A 443 -28.58 -0.96 21.97
C VAL A 443 -29.47 -0.07 22.85
N LEU A 444 -29.45 -0.41 24.15
CA LEU A 444 -30.14 0.27 25.24
C LEU A 444 -29.10 0.76 26.26
N SER A 445 -29.36 1.93 26.87
CA SER A 445 -28.65 2.34 28.08
C SER A 445 -29.09 1.52 29.30
N HIS A 446 -28.29 1.46 30.37
CA HIS A 446 -28.66 0.74 31.60
C HIS A 446 -30.07 1.04 32.09
N ASN A 447 -30.47 2.32 32.11
CA ASN A 447 -31.79 2.76 32.58
C ASN A 447 -32.96 2.30 31.70
N GLN A 448 -32.67 1.75 30.52
CA GLN A 448 -33.64 1.27 29.54
C GLN A 448 -33.42 -0.21 29.18
N LYS A 449 -32.49 -0.94 29.81
CA LYS A 449 -32.11 -2.31 29.43
C LYS A 449 -33.28 -3.31 29.40
N ASP A 450 -34.28 -3.12 30.26
CA ASP A 450 -35.47 -3.97 30.34
C ASP A 450 -36.57 -3.58 29.33
N SER A 451 -36.38 -2.47 28.60
CA SER A 451 -37.35 -1.87 27.67
C SER A 451 -37.50 -2.68 26.38
N ARG A 452 -38.70 -2.63 25.80
CA ARG A 452 -39.08 -3.32 24.54
C ARG A 452 -39.59 -2.37 23.46
N ASP A 453 -39.44 -1.08 23.70
CA ASP A 453 -39.80 -0.04 22.76
C ASP A 453 -38.54 0.38 21.99
N ILE A 454 -38.57 0.21 20.67
CA ILE A 454 -37.46 0.56 19.78
C ILE A 454 -37.10 2.05 19.87
N ALA A 455 -38.03 2.93 20.25
CA ALA A 455 -37.79 4.36 20.43
C ALA A 455 -36.90 4.69 21.65
N HIS A 456 -36.70 3.73 22.57
CA HIS A 456 -35.71 3.85 23.65
C HIS A 456 -34.32 3.29 23.27
N SER A 457 -34.17 2.74 22.07
CA SER A 457 -32.92 2.17 21.54
C SER A 457 -32.25 3.08 20.50
N PHE A 458 -30.95 2.91 20.30
CA PHE A 458 -30.16 3.59 19.28
C PHE A 458 -29.17 2.62 18.63
N MET A 459 -28.61 2.93 17.44
CA MET A 459 -27.43 2.22 16.95
C MET A 459 -26.18 2.81 17.60
N LEU A 460 -25.16 2.00 17.89
CA LEU A 460 -23.87 2.51 18.36
C LEU A 460 -23.28 3.51 17.35
N SER A 461 -23.42 3.23 16.06
CA SER A 461 -23.01 4.12 14.97
C SER A 461 -23.67 5.50 14.96
N ASP A 462 -24.87 5.67 15.54
CA ASP A 462 -25.55 6.96 15.63
C ASP A 462 -24.84 7.92 16.61
N VAL A 463 -24.07 7.38 17.57
CA VAL A 463 -23.44 8.15 18.66
C VAL A 463 -21.91 8.20 18.60
N TYR A 464 -21.27 7.44 17.70
CA TYR A 464 -19.81 7.47 17.49
C TYR A 464 -19.29 8.88 17.16
N ALA A 465 -20.02 9.68 16.39
CA ALA A 465 -19.62 11.05 16.06
C ALA A 465 -19.53 11.96 17.31
N GLU A 466 -20.45 11.83 18.28
CA GLU A 466 -20.32 12.55 19.56
C GLU A 466 -19.13 12.04 20.35
N PHE A 467 -18.98 10.72 20.49
CA PHE A 467 -17.88 10.11 21.25
C PHE A 467 -16.52 10.58 20.73
N LEU A 468 -16.28 10.52 19.41
CA LEU A 468 -15.03 10.96 18.78
C LEU A 468 -14.79 12.47 18.97
N ASN A 469 -15.85 13.28 18.89
CA ASN A 469 -15.76 14.71 19.20
C ASN A 469 -15.34 14.96 20.65
N LYS A 470 -15.86 14.17 21.61
CA LYS A 470 -15.44 14.22 23.02
C LYS A 470 -14.04 13.67 23.25
N MET A 471 -13.59 12.68 22.47
CA MET A 471 -12.21 12.18 22.55
C MET A 471 -11.23 13.25 22.05
N LYS A 472 -11.47 13.86 20.88
CA LYS A 472 -10.63 14.96 20.38
C LYS A 472 -10.59 16.16 21.33
N GLU A 473 -11.71 16.50 21.99
CA GLU A 473 -11.76 17.57 22.99
C GLU A 473 -10.95 17.26 24.26
N LYS A 474 -10.74 15.98 24.60
CA LYS A 474 -9.94 15.51 25.75
C LYS A 474 -8.49 15.20 25.39
N LEU A 475 -8.21 14.98 24.10
CA LEU A 475 -6.93 14.61 23.51
C LEU A 475 -6.52 15.59 22.39
N PRO A 476 -6.53 16.93 22.62
CA PRO A 476 -6.44 17.92 21.55
C PRO A 476 -5.11 17.94 20.79
N GLN A 477 -4.03 17.45 21.41
CA GLN A 477 -2.70 17.34 20.79
C GLN A 477 -2.42 16.01 20.09
N TYR A 478 -3.34 15.05 20.16
CA TYR A 478 -3.18 13.70 19.60
C TYR A 478 -4.04 13.51 18.36
N TYR A 479 -3.54 12.77 17.36
CA TYR A 479 -4.34 12.37 16.20
C TYR A 479 -5.42 11.36 16.60
N LEU A 480 -6.53 11.32 15.86
CA LEU A 480 -7.66 10.42 16.10
C LEU A 480 -8.28 9.96 14.79
N THR A 481 -8.52 8.66 14.67
CA THR A 481 -9.36 8.03 13.64
C THR A 481 -10.16 6.88 14.27
N LEU A 482 -11.24 6.46 13.63
CA LEU A 482 -12.03 5.29 13.98
C LEU A 482 -12.20 4.41 12.74
N ASN A 483 -12.10 3.10 12.92
CA ASN A 483 -12.53 2.13 11.91
C ASN A 483 -14.05 2.11 11.79
N ASP A 484 -14.55 2.58 10.65
CA ASP A 484 -15.92 2.40 10.18
C ASP A 484 -15.89 1.23 9.18
N VAL A 485 -16.18 0.02 9.67
CA VAL A 485 -16.10 -1.22 8.89
C VAL A 485 -17.05 -1.14 7.69
N ASN A 486 -16.55 -1.57 6.52
CA ASN A 486 -17.16 -1.40 5.19
C ASN A 486 -17.47 0.06 4.79
N GLY A 487 -17.22 1.06 5.63
CA GLY A 487 -17.64 2.45 5.45
C GLY A 487 -19.17 2.65 5.46
N GLU A 488 -19.87 1.84 6.25
CA GLU A 488 -21.33 1.87 6.38
C GLU A 488 -21.84 3.16 7.05
N ASN A 489 -21.00 3.91 7.77
CA ASN A 489 -21.44 5.01 8.64
C ASN A 489 -20.85 6.38 8.28
N ILE A 490 -20.17 6.53 7.14
CA ILE A 490 -19.53 7.80 6.74
C ILE A 490 -20.51 9.00 6.73
N SER A 491 -21.79 8.80 6.39
CA SER A 491 -22.82 9.85 6.44
C SER A 491 -23.11 10.35 7.86
N LYS A 492 -22.97 9.50 8.87
CA LYS A 492 -23.07 9.83 10.30
C LYS A 492 -21.76 10.44 10.82
N LEU A 493 -20.63 9.92 10.34
CA LEU A 493 -19.28 10.25 10.82
C LEU A 493 -18.64 11.46 10.13
N ALA A 494 -19.19 11.96 9.02
CA ALA A 494 -18.56 13.01 8.20
C ALA A 494 -18.17 14.28 8.99
N ASN A 495 -19.01 14.69 9.95
CA ASN A 495 -18.79 15.86 10.81
C ASN A 495 -18.06 15.54 12.14
N SER A 496 -17.49 14.34 12.28
CA SER A 496 -16.66 13.98 13.44
C SER A 496 -15.24 14.54 13.31
N LYS A 497 -14.65 14.94 14.44
CA LYS A 497 -13.31 15.53 14.55
C LYS A 497 -12.18 14.49 14.45
N GLN A 498 -12.33 13.51 13.55
CA GLN A 498 -11.23 12.64 13.12
C GLN A 498 -10.27 13.43 12.24
N ASP A 499 -8.99 13.07 12.25
CA ASP A 499 -7.97 13.70 11.42
C ASP A 499 -7.97 13.14 10.00
N VAL A 500 -7.84 11.80 9.90
CA VAL A 500 -8.00 11.01 8.68
C VAL A 500 -9.32 10.23 8.73
N ILE A 501 -9.65 9.49 7.68
CA ILE A 501 -10.75 8.50 7.67
C ILE A 501 -10.13 7.13 7.35
N TYR A 502 -10.52 6.11 8.11
CA TYR A 502 -10.07 4.73 7.92
C TYR A 502 -11.29 3.80 7.80
N ASN A 503 -11.34 3.01 6.71
CA ASN A 503 -12.30 1.92 6.58
C ASN A 503 -11.53 0.61 6.32
N GLU A 504 -11.74 -0.39 7.17
CA GLU A 504 -11.55 -1.79 6.79
C GLU A 504 -12.68 -2.19 5.82
N LEU A 505 -12.36 -2.68 4.62
CA LEU A 505 -13.33 -3.02 3.58
C LEU A 505 -13.30 -4.52 3.27
N TRP A 506 -14.46 -5.17 3.39
CA TRP A 506 -14.62 -6.59 3.05
C TRP A 506 -15.42 -6.76 1.74
N PRO A 507 -15.20 -7.86 0.97
CA PRO A 507 -15.98 -8.14 -0.24
C PRO A 507 -17.48 -8.29 0.03
N PHE A 508 -17.84 -8.88 1.18
CA PHE A 508 -19.23 -9.06 1.61
C PHE A 508 -19.91 -7.75 2.09
N GLY A 509 -19.16 -6.65 2.24
CA GLY A 509 -19.70 -5.35 2.60
C GLY A 509 -20.61 -4.77 1.51
N THR A 510 -21.54 -3.88 1.85
CA THR A 510 -22.40 -3.23 0.84
C THR A 510 -21.64 -2.11 0.13
N SER A 511 -21.58 -2.19 -1.20
CA SER A 511 -20.86 -1.23 -2.05
C SER A 511 -21.42 0.20 -1.95
N ALA A 512 -20.55 1.20 -2.12
CA ALA A 512 -20.95 2.58 -2.33
C ALA A 512 -21.75 2.80 -3.65
N LEU A 513 -21.71 1.85 -4.59
CA LEU A 513 -22.50 1.87 -5.83
C LEU A 513 -23.97 1.46 -5.62
N GLY A 514 -24.34 0.95 -4.45
CA GLY A 514 -25.71 0.52 -4.11
C GLY A 514 -25.80 -0.95 -3.72
N ASN A 515 -26.90 -1.61 -4.08
CA ASN A 515 -27.24 -2.97 -3.64
C ASN A 515 -26.44 -4.06 -4.39
N ARG A 516 -25.12 -4.07 -4.20
CA ARG A 516 -24.17 -5.13 -4.61
C ARG A 516 -23.08 -5.31 -3.53
N PRO A 517 -22.43 -6.48 -3.45
CA PRO A 517 -21.19 -6.65 -2.68
C PRO A 517 -20.09 -5.67 -3.13
N GLN A 518 -19.19 -5.35 -2.20
CA GLN A 518 -18.03 -4.47 -2.38
C GLN A 518 -16.81 -5.28 -2.81
N GLU A 519 -16.99 -6.15 -3.81
CA GLU A 519 -16.03 -7.21 -4.18
C GLU A 519 -15.08 -6.83 -5.33
N SER A 520 -15.40 -5.79 -6.12
CA SER A 520 -14.64 -5.42 -7.33
C SER A 520 -13.85 -4.13 -7.17
N TYR A 521 -12.82 -3.93 -8.00
CA TYR A 521 -11.97 -2.72 -7.98
C TYR A 521 -12.78 -1.41 -8.04
N GLY A 522 -13.88 -1.40 -8.81
CA GLY A 522 -14.82 -0.28 -8.90
C GLY A 522 -15.50 0.11 -7.58
N ASP A 523 -15.78 -0.86 -6.71
CA ASP A 523 -16.42 -0.60 -5.41
C ASP A 523 -15.45 0.09 -4.44
N LEU A 524 -14.16 -0.25 -4.50
CA LEU A 524 -13.10 0.44 -3.75
C LEU A 524 -13.02 1.91 -4.16
N LYS A 525 -13.02 2.20 -5.48
CA LYS A 525 -13.09 3.58 -6.00
C LYS A 525 -14.33 4.30 -5.50
N ALA A 526 -15.49 3.65 -5.56
CA ALA A 526 -16.76 4.25 -5.16
C ALA A 526 -16.79 4.62 -3.67
N ARG A 527 -16.19 3.79 -2.79
CA ARG A 527 -16.05 4.11 -1.36
C ARG A 527 -15.10 5.30 -1.14
N VAL A 528 -13.94 5.31 -1.81
CA VAL A 528 -12.99 6.45 -1.77
C VAL A 528 -13.67 7.75 -2.22
N ASP A 529 -14.45 7.70 -3.31
CA ASP A 529 -15.21 8.85 -3.82
C ASP A 529 -16.29 9.31 -2.84
N GLN A 530 -17.05 8.40 -2.23
CA GLN A 530 -18.07 8.73 -1.23
C GLN A 530 -17.47 9.43 -0.01
N VAL A 531 -16.34 8.92 0.51
CA VAL A 531 -15.64 9.53 1.66
C VAL A 531 -15.10 10.91 1.32
N ARG A 532 -14.53 11.09 0.12
CA ARG A 532 -14.05 12.40 -0.33
C ARG A 532 -15.19 13.41 -0.52
N GLN A 533 -16.32 13.00 -1.11
CA GLN A 533 -17.53 13.83 -1.23
C GLN A 533 -18.11 14.23 0.12
N ALA A 534 -18.09 13.32 1.11
CA ALA A 534 -18.65 13.58 2.43
C ALA A 534 -17.74 14.41 3.35
N THR A 535 -16.41 14.37 3.17
CA THR A 535 -15.44 14.90 4.15
C THR A 535 -14.32 15.78 3.59
N GLY A 536 -14.09 15.77 2.27
CA GLY A 536 -12.93 16.39 1.63
C GLY A 536 -11.59 15.69 1.87
N LYS A 537 -11.57 14.49 2.48
CA LYS A 537 -10.34 13.77 2.88
C LYS A 537 -10.02 12.59 1.96
N SER A 538 -8.73 12.25 1.85
CA SER A 538 -8.24 10.97 1.33
C SER A 538 -8.68 9.84 2.27
N LEU A 539 -9.42 8.87 1.77
CA LEU A 539 -9.72 7.64 2.51
C LEU A 539 -8.45 6.78 2.65
N ILE A 540 -8.21 6.24 3.84
CA ILE A 540 -7.32 5.11 4.07
C ILE A 540 -8.14 3.82 4.04
N VAL A 541 -7.76 2.88 3.19
CA VAL A 541 -8.42 1.58 3.02
C VAL A 541 -7.56 0.47 3.59
N GLY A 542 -8.11 -0.33 4.51
CA GLY A 542 -7.61 -1.67 4.82
C GLY A 542 -8.37 -2.69 3.96
N ALA A 543 -7.72 -3.29 2.96
CA ALA A 543 -8.32 -4.26 2.03
C ALA A 543 -7.39 -5.47 1.94
N TYR A 544 -7.54 -6.41 2.89
CA TYR A 544 -6.58 -7.49 3.08
C TYR A 544 -6.56 -8.47 1.90
N MET A 545 -5.37 -8.77 1.39
CA MET A 545 -5.18 -9.49 0.13
C MET A 545 -5.19 -11.01 0.33
N GLU A 546 -5.89 -11.73 -0.56
CA GLU A 546 -5.95 -13.19 -0.69
C GLU A 546 -6.59 -13.95 0.49
N GLU A 547 -6.25 -13.63 1.75
CA GLU A 547 -6.75 -14.27 2.97
C GLU A 547 -6.89 -15.81 2.90
N PRO A 548 -5.76 -16.56 2.89
CA PRO A 548 -5.78 -18.02 2.85
C PRO A 548 -6.59 -18.65 4.00
N LYS A 549 -7.60 -19.47 3.68
CA LYS A 549 -8.51 -20.10 4.66
C LYS A 549 -8.41 -21.62 4.66
N PHE A 550 -8.46 -22.21 5.85
CA PHE A 550 -8.37 -23.65 6.08
C PHE A 550 -9.46 -24.12 7.05
N ASP A 551 -9.90 -25.37 6.92
CA ASP A 551 -10.63 -26.07 7.98
C ASP A 551 -9.69 -26.66 9.06
N ASP A 552 -10.25 -27.25 10.11
CA ASP A 552 -9.50 -27.90 11.20
C ASP A 552 -8.55 -29.02 10.72
N ASN A 553 -8.85 -29.65 9.57
CA ASN A 553 -8.05 -30.70 8.95
C ASN A 553 -6.96 -30.16 8.01
N ARG A 554 -6.89 -28.83 7.81
CA ARG A 554 -6.08 -28.14 6.80
C ARG A 554 -6.44 -28.48 5.34
N VAL A 555 -7.71 -28.76 5.09
CA VAL A 555 -8.29 -28.66 3.74
C VAL A 555 -8.42 -27.17 3.41
N PRO A 556 -7.89 -26.70 2.26
CA PRO A 556 -8.13 -25.35 1.76
C PRO A 556 -9.62 -25.06 1.59
N LEU A 557 -10.04 -23.86 1.98
CA LEU A 557 -11.40 -23.34 1.77
C LEU A 557 -11.44 -22.30 0.62
N ASN A 558 -10.28 -21.86 0.14
CA ASN A 558 -10.09 -20.99 -1.01
C ASN A 558 -8.75 -21.29 -1.71
N GLY A 559 -8.55 -20.83 -2.95
CA GLY A 559 -7.35 -21.14 -3.75
C GLY A 559 -6.06 -20.58 -3.16
N ALA A 560 -6.12 -19.43 -2.46
CA ALA A 560 -4.99 -18.88 -1.73
C ALA A 560 -4.45 -19.83 -0.63
N ALA A 561 -5.30 -20.71 -0.07
CA ALA A 561 -4.86 -21.76 0.84
C ALA A 561 -4.23 -22.99 0.13
N HIS A 562 -4.59 -23.27 -1.13
CA HIS A 562 -3.82 -24.21 -1.95
C HIS A 562 -2.38 -23.68 -2.19
N ASP A 563 -2.23 -22.37 -2.42
CA ASP A 563 -0.92 -21.71 -2.56
C ASP A 563 -0.08 -21.74 -1.28
N VAL A 564 -0.70 -21.60 -0.09
CA VAL A 564 0.00 -21.79 1.19
C VAL A 564 0.52 -23.22 1.33
N LEU A 565 -0.24 -24.24 0.92
CA LEU A 565 0.23 -25.64 0.89
C LEU A 565 1.37 -25.84 -0.14
N ALA A 566 1.31 -25.16 -1.29
CA ALA A 566 2.40 -25.12 -2.26
C ALA A 566 3.62 -24.31 -1.78
N SER A 567 3.53 -23.64 -0.63
CA SER A 567 4.56 -22.72 -0.09
C SER A 567 4.90 -21.58 -1.06
N ALA A 568 3.89 -21.06 -1.77
CA ALA A 568 4.00 -20.04 -2.80
C ALA A 568 4.24 -18.62 -2.25
N THR A 569 4.08 -17.63 -3.13
CA THR A 569 4.10 -16.19 -2.82
C THR A 569 2.71 -15.60 -2.93
N TYR A 570 2.48 -14.39 -2.42
CA TYR A 570 1.35 -13.57 -2.84
C TYR A 570 1.35 -13.40 -4.36
N GLN A 571 0.18 -13.41 -4.99
CA GLN A 571 0.05 -13.14 -6.42
C GLN A 571 0.35 -11.65 -6.66
N THR A 572 1.57 -11.40 -7.14
CA THR A 572 2.21 -10.08 -7.13
C THR A 572 1.36 -8.98 -7.77
N ASP A 573 0.76 -9.24 -8.93
CA ASP A 573 0.01 -8.22 -9.66
C ASP A 573 -1.42 -8.01 -9.12
N ALA A 574 -1.97 -8.94 -8.33
CA ALA A 574 -3.23 -8.75 -7.60
C ALA A 574 -3.11 -7.65 -6.53
N VAL A 575 -2.06 -7.74 -5.70
CA VAL A 575 -1.75 -6.75 -4.65
C VAL A 575 -1.56 -5.34 -5.24
N LEU A 576 -0.98 -5.27 -6.44
CA LEU A 576 -0.68 -4.03 -7.14
C LEU A 576 -1.91 -3.43 -7.83
N LEU A 577 -2.77 -4.24 -8.46
CA LEU A 577 -4.03 -3.78 -9.03
C LEU A 577 -4.98 -3.21 -7.97
N THR A 578 -5.09 -3.84 -6.79
CA THR A 578 -5.87 -3.31 -5.66
C THR A 578 -5.27 -2.00 -5.14
N THR A 579 -3.95 -1.92 -5.03
CA THR A 579 -3.25 -0.69 -4.65
C THR A 579 -3.44 0.44 -5.68
N ALA A 580 -3.42 0.11 -6.97
CA ALA A 580 -3.71 1.05 -8.06
C ALA A 580 -5.16 1.54 -8.00
N ALA A 581 -6.14 0.65 -7.85
CA ALA A 581 -7.55 0.99 -7.80
C ALA A 581 -7.87 2.01 -6.68
N ILE A 582 -7.31 1.79 -5.49
CA ILE A 582 -7.46 2.69 -4.33
C ILE A 582 -6.73 4.02 -4.56
N ALA A 583 -5.50 3.99 -5.07
CA ALA A 583 -4.68 5.20 -5.27
C ALA A 583 -5.19 6.09 -6.43
N ALA A 584 -5.55 5.50 -7.56
CA ALA A 584 -6.10 6.18 -8.74
C ALA A 584 -7.46 6.87 -8.44
N ALA A 585 -8.24 6.29 -7.53
CA ALA A 585 -9.46 6.90 -7.01
C ALA A 585 -9.19 8.16 -6.16
N GLY A 586 -7.99 8.28 -5.56
CA GLY A 586 -7.60 9.35 -4.64
C GLY A 586 -7.59 8.95 -3.15
N GLY A 587 -7.53 7.64 -2.87
CA GLY A 587 -7.35 7.09 -1.52
C GLY A 587 -5.92 6.62 -1.28
N TYR A 588 -5.73 5.80 -0.24
CA TYR A 588 -4.47 5.12 0.04
C TYR A 588 -4.71 3.71 0.62
N HIS A 589 -3.97 2.71 0.15
CA HIS A 589 -4.08 1.32 0.59
C HIS A 589 -3.10 1.03 1.75
N MET A 590 -3.63 0.80 2.96
CA MET A 590 -2.84 0.35 4.12
C MET A 590 -2.53 -1.14 4.00
N SER A 591 -1.57 -1.47 3.12
CA SER A 591 -1.19 -2.85 2.81
C SER A 591 0.14 -3.29 3.42
N LEU A 592 1.11 -2.37 3.53
CA LEU A 592 2.48 -2.71 3.91
C LEU A 592 2.63 -2.87 5.43
N ALA A 593 3.35 -3.90 5.87
CA ALA A 593 3.50 -4.24 7.27
C ALA A 593 4.97 -4.51 7.68
N ALA A 594 5.37 -4.04 8.87
CA ALA A 594 6.64 -4.37 9.51
C ALA A 594 6.36 -5.34 10.66
N LEU A 595 6.59 -6.62 10.41
CA LEU A 595 6.16 -7.74 11.25
C LEU A 595 7.33 -8.58 11.78
N ALA A 596 8.55 -8.29 11.35
CA ALA A 596 9.70 -9.17 11.52
C ALA A 596 9.40 -10.62 11.06
N ASN A 597 8.62 -10.82 9.99
CA ASN A 597 8.18 -12.16 9.59
C ASN A 597 9.16 -12.79 8.57
N PRO A 598 9.61 -14.05 8.75
CA PRO A 598 10.48 -14.72 7.78
C PRO A 598 9.91 -14.81 6.36
N ASN A 599 8.58 -14.85 6.20
CA ASN A 599 7.92 -14.91 4.90
C ASN A 599 8.01 -13.60 4.10
N ASP A 600 8.34 -12.47 4.76
CA ASP A 600 8.60 -11.17 4.11
C ASP A 600 9.91 -11.21 3.27
N GLY A 601 10.73 -12.26 3.41
CA GLY A 601 11.98 -12.45 2.65
C GLY A 601 13.08 -11.43 2.98
N GLY A 602 12.91 -10.64 4.05
CA GLY A 602 13.73 -9.47 4.38
C GLY A 602 13.25 -8.15 3.76
N GLY A 603 12.16 -8.18 2.98
CA GLY A 603 11.41 -7.02 2.51
C GLY A 603 10.53 -6.41 3.60
N VAL A 604 9.32 -5.99 3.21
CA VAL A 604 8.18 -5.70 4.12
C VAL A 604 7.03 -6.67 3.83
N GLY A 605 6.22 -6.98 4.84
CA GLY A 605 5.03 -7.82 4.72
C GLY A 605 3.86 -7.13 4.02
N VAL A 606 2.84 -7.92 3.66
CA VAL A 606 1.59 -7.48 3.01
C VAL A 606 0.40 -8.01 3.82
N LEU A 607 -0.53 -7.17 4.26
CA LEU A 607 -1.63 -7.60 5.12
C LEU A 607 -2.59 -8.57 4.41
N GLU A 608 -2.60 -9.84 4.84
CA GLU A 608 -3.42 -10.93 4.28
C GLU A 608 -4.76 -11.13 5.00
N THR A 609 -4.89 -10.68 6.26
CA THR A 609 -6.09 -10.84 7.09
C THR A 609 -6.13 -9.78 8.20
N ALA A 610 -7.26 -9.65 8.90
CA ALA A 610 -7.45 -8.71 10.01
C ALA A 610 -6.48 -8.92 11.18
N TYR A 611 -5.96 -10.14 11.37
CA TYR A 611 -4.89 -10.39 12.34
C TYR A 611 -3.50 -10.19 11.72
N TYR A 612 -3.04 -8.93 11.75
CA TYR A 612 -1.87 -8.45 10.98
C TYR A 612 -0.54 -9.19 11.17
N PRO A 613 -0.22 -9.83 12.32
CA PRO A 613 1.00 -10.63 12.47
C PRO A 613 1.16 -11.79 11.46
N THR A 614 0.06 -12.30 10.91
CA THR A 614 0.04 -13.47 10.03
C THR A 614 0.64 -13.15 8.67
N GLN A 615 1.59 -13.96 8.20
CA GLN A 615 2.01 -14.04 6.80
C GLN A 615 2.09 -15.52 6.43
N SER A 616 1.05 -16.04 5.81
CA SER A 616 0.93 -17.44 5.40
C SER A 616 1.56 -17.65 4.02
N LEU A 617 1.44 -16.65 3.14
CA LEU A 617 2.15 -16.54 1.85
C LEU A 617 3.46 -15.74 1.98
N LYS A 618 4.35 -15.87 1.00
CA LYS A 618 5.63 -15.16 0.96
C LYS A 618 5.57 -13.88 0.14
N VAL A 619 6.27 -12.83 0.57
CA VAL A 619 6.49 -11.65 -0.26
C VAL A 619 7.61 -11.95 -1.26
N SER A 620 7.28 -11.92 -2.56
CA SER A 620 8.27 -12.10 -3.61
C SER A 620 9.22 -10.90 -3.68
N LYS A 621 10.48 -11.11 -4.11
CA LYS A 621 11.42 -9.99 -4.34
C LYS A 621 10.92 -9.02 -5.41
N GLU A 622 10.08 -9.51 -6.33
CA GLU A 622 9.42 -8.69 -7.33
C GLU A 622 8.33 -7.82 -6.70
N LEU A 623 7.46 -8.39 -5.85
CA LEU A 623 6.42 -7.66 -5.13
C LEU A 623 7.00 -6.60 -4.20
N ASN A 624 8.04 -6.90 -3.43
CA ASN A 624 8.70 -5.90 -2.58
C ASN A 624 9.27 -4.73 -3.40
N ARG A 625 9.78 -5.00 -4.62
CA ARG A 625 10.32 -3.99 -5.55
C ARG A 625 9.22 -3.18 -6.24
N LYS A 626 8.18 -3.84 -6.76
CA LYS A 626 7.01 -3.18 -7.37
C LYS A 626 6.24 -2.35 -6.33
N ASN A 627 6.05 -2.85 -5.09
CA ASN A 627 5.50 -2.06 -3.98
C ASN A 627 6.33 -0.80 -3.71
N TYR A 628 7.67 -0.88 -3.69
CA TYR A 628 8.51 0.32 -3.59
C TYR A 628 8.26 1.30 -4.74
N HIS A 629 8.16 0.84 -6.00
CA HIS A 629 7.84 1.70 -7.16
C HIS A 629 6.46 2.36 -7.02
N TYR A 630 5.44 1.60 -6.61
CA TYR A 630 4.08 2.09 -6.41
C TYR A 630 4.00 3.15 -5.30
N GLN A 631 4.75 2.98 -4.20
CA GLN A 631 4.83 3.97 -3.14
C GLN A 631 5.59 5.25 -3.57
N GLN A 632 6.60 5.15 -4.44
CA GLN A 632 7.17 6.35 -5.07
C GLN A 632 6.12 7.08 -5.92
N PHE A 633 5.34 6.36 -6.71
CA PHE A 633 4.31 6.94 -7.59
C PHE A 633 3.22 7.68 -6.80
N ILE A 634 2.65 6.99 -5.82
CA ILE A 634 1.60 7.51 -4.92
C ILE A 634 2.07 8.79 -4.22
N THR A 635 3.35 8.85 -3.83
CA THR A 635 3.95 10.03 -3.20
C THR A 635 4.24 11.15 -4.21
N ALA A 636 4.94 10.87 -5.31
CA ALA A 636 5.36 11.87 -6.28
C ALA A 636 4.18 12.57 -6.99
N TYR A 637 3.03 11.89 -7.09
CA TYR A 637 1.84 12.36 -7.79
C TYR A 637 0.62 12.57 -6.90
N GLU A 638 0.77 12.67 -5.58
CA GLU A 638 -0.37 12.89 -4.67
C GLU A 638 -1.18 14.15 -4.98
N ASN A 639 -0.55 15.20 -5.54
CA ASN A 639 -1.28 16.39 -6.01
C ASN A 639 -2.16 16.14 -7.26
N LEU A 640 -1.87 15.10 -8.06
CA LEU A 640 -2.67 14.68 -9.21
C LEU A 640 -3.74 13.63 -8.86
N LEU A 641 -3.56 12.93 -7.74
CA LEU A 641 -4.46 11.86 -7.28
C LEU A 641 -5.52 12.37 -6.29
N ARG A 642 -5.13 13.26 -5.35
CA ARG A 642 -5.95 13.58 -4.15
C ARG A 642 -5.92 15.02 -3.61
N ASP A 643 -5.13 15.95 -4.17
CA ASP A 643 -5.18 17.39 -3.80
C ASP A 643 -6.31 18.13 -4.53
N LYS A 644 -7.53 18.08 -3.98
CA LYS A 644 -8.73 18.74 -4.55
C LYS A 644 -9.06 18.21 -5.97
N VAL A 645 -8.96 16.89 -6.12
CA VAL A 645 -9.13 16.17 -7.40
C VAL A 645 -10.41 15.33 -7.37
N GLU A 646 -11.43 15.78 -8.11
CA GLU A 646 -12.74 15.14 -8.17
C GLU A 646 -12.93 14.27 -9.43
N ASN A 647 -14.01 13.50 -9.49
CA ASN A 647 -14.40 12.81 -10.73
C ASN A 647 -14.74 13.84 -11.81
N ASP A 648 -14.32 13.55 -13.05
CA ASP A 648 -14.74 14.30 -14.23
C ASP A 648 -15.93 13.59 -14.90
N SER A 649 -16.87 14.36 -15.47
CA SER A 649 -17.99 13.84 -16.25
C SER A 649 -17.65 13.68 -17.74
N ALA A 650 -16.49 14.16 -18.19
CA ALA A 650 -15.96 13.81 -19.50
C ALA A 650 -15.55 12.33 -19.51
N GLU A 651 -16.09 11.55 -20.46
CA GLU A 651 -15.83 10.12 -20.60
C GLU A 651 -14.63 9.85 -21.54
N PRO A 652 -13.41 9.59 -21.02
CA PRO A 652 -12.33 9.04 -21.83
C PRO A 652 -12.66 7.62 -22.29
N GLN A 653 -12.20 7.26 -23.49
CA GLN A 653 -12.36 5.91 -24.04
C GLN A 653 -11.04 5.41 -24.65
N THR A 654 -10.72 4.14 -24.43
CA THR A 654 -9.45 3.50 -24.78
C THR A 654 -9.64 2.49 -25.91
N PHE A 655 -8.74 2.50 -26.89
CA PHE A 655 -8.79 1.66 -28.09
C PHE A 655 -7.41 1.08 -28.41
N THR A 656 -7.39 -0.09 -29.05
CA THR A 656 -6.19 -0.60 -29.74
C THR A 656 -5.91 0.17 -31.03
N ALA A 657 -4.67 0.08 -31.55
CA ALA A 657 -4.32 0.60 -32.87
C ALA A 657 -5.17 0.02 -34.04
N ASN A 658 -5.79 -1.16 -33.87
CA ASN A 658 -6.70 -1.75 -34.86
C ASN A 658 -8.20 -1.45 -34.60
N GLY A 659 -8.52 -0.57 -33.65
CA GLY A 659 -9.86 -0.02 -33.46
C GLY A 659 -10.80 -0.82 -32.54
N ARG A 660 -10.32 -1.84 -31.82
CA ARG A 660 -11.08 -2.49 -30.75
C ARG A 660 -11.14 -1.54 -29.54
N GLN A 661 -12.34 -1.13 -29.14
CA GLN A 661 -12.53 -0.43 -27.87
C GLN A 661 -12.23 -1.40 -26.71
N LEU A 662 -11.44 -0.95 -25.74
CA LEU A 662 -11.03 -1.72 -24.57
C LEU A 662 -11.73 -1.25 -23.30
N SER A 663 -12.19 0.00 -23.22
CA SER A 663 -12.98 0.51 -22.11
C SER A 663 -14.46 0.14 -22.31
N GLN A 664 -14.99 -0.69 -21.41
CA GLN A 664 -16.36 -1.24 -21.53
C GLN A 664 -17.27 -0.78 -20.40
N ASP A 665 -16.73 -0.66 -19.18
CA ASP A 665 -17.44 -0.27 -17.96
C ASP A 665 -16.57 0.70 -17.15
N ALA A 666 -16.94 1.98 -17.15
CA ALA A 666 -16.25 3.03 -16.40
C ALA A 666 -16.43 2.94 -14.87
N LEU A 667 -17.39 2.13 -14.36
CA LEU A 667 -17.52 1.89 -12.93
C LEU A 667 -16.42 0.96 -12.41
N GLY A 668 -15.88 0.05 -13.24
CA GLY A 668 -14.81 -0.86 -12.87
C GLY A 668 -15.27 -2.10 -12.10
N ILE A 669 -16.54 -2.48 -12.24
CA ILE A 669 -17.08 -3.71 -11.65
C ILE A 669 -16.96 -4.91 -12.59
N ASN A 670 -16.68 -4.68 -13.88
CA ASN A 670 -16.41 -5.73 -14.88
C ASN A 670 -14.91 -5.86 -15.21
N GLY A 671 -14.48 -7.10 -15.48
CA GLY A 671 -13.14 -7.44 -16.00
C GLY A 671 -13.06 -7.41 -17.54
N ASP A 672 -12.02 -8.02 -18.09
CA ASP A 672 -11.65 -8.05 -19.53
C ASP A 672 -11.74 -6.68 -20.23
N GLN A 673 -11.19 -5.66 -19.60
CA GLN A 673 -11.19 -4.29 -20.12
C GLN A 673 -9.95 -3.49 -19.71
N VAL A 674 -9.69 -2.37 -20.40
CA VAL A 674 -8.90 -1.28 -19.80
C VAL A 674 -9.88 -0.36 -19.08
N TRP A 675 -9.97 -0.50 -17.76
CA TRP A 675 -10.82 0.36 -16.94
C TRP A 675 -10.30 1.80 -17.02
N THR A 676 -11.13 2.67 -17.59
CA THR A 676 -10.74 4.00 -18.04
C THR A 676 -11.69 5.04 -17.45
N TYR A 677 -11.17 6.01 -16.69
CA TYR A 677 -11.96 7.13 -16.16
C TYR A 677 -11.12 8.40 -15.99
N ALA A 678 -11.77 9.56 -15.97
CA ALA A 678 -11.12 10.86 -15.79
C ALA A 678 -11.34 11.42 -14.38
N LYS A 679 -10.35 12.20 -13.92
CA LYS A 679 -10.43 13.05 -12.72
C LYS A 679 -10.08 14.49 -13.08
N LYS A 680 -10.69 15.46 -12.40
CA LYS A 680 -10.48 16.90 -12.59
C LYS A 680 -9.80 17.54 -11.38
N GLY A 681 -8.67 18.21 -11.63
CA GLY A 681 -8.04 19.15 -10.69
C GLY A 681 -8.42 20.61 -10.98
N ASN A 682 -7.66 21.55 -10.41
CA ASN A 682 -7.90 22.99 -10.61
C ASN A 682 -7.54 23.42 -12.05
N ASP A 683 -6.34 23.05 -12.47
CA ASP A 683 -5.60 23.49 -13.66
C ASP A 683 -5.13 22.32 -14.56
N PHE A 684 -5.70 21.13 -14.34
CA PHE A 684 -5.40 19.91 -15.09
C PHE A 684 -6.57 18.92 -15.13
N ARG A 685 -6.40 17.87 -15.94
CA ARG A 685 -7.14 16.59 -15.87
C ARG A 685 -6.16 15.44 -15.73
N THR A 686 -6.62 14.33 -15.18
CA THR A 686 -5.96 13.03 -15.33
C THR A 686 -6.91 12.01 -15.91
N ILE A 687 -6.38 11.04 -16.65
CA ILE A 687 -7.11 9.84 -17.09
C ILE A 687 -6.35 8.66 -16.50
N GLN A 688 -7.06 7.85 -15.71
CA GLN A 688 -6.55 6.63 -15.13
C GLN A 688 -6.85 5.48 -16.09
N LEU A 689 -5.85 4.67 -16.41
CA LEU A 689 -5.96 3.44 -17.18
C LEU A 689 -5.50 2.28 -16.29
N LEU A 690 -6.43 1.43 -15.86
CA LEU A 690 -6.11 0.22 -15.10
C LEU A 690 -6.37 -1.00 -15.98
N ASN A 691 -5.35 -1.86 -16.13
CA ASN A 691 -5.39 -2.98 -17.05
C ASN A 691 -6.07 -4.19 -16.40
N LEU A 692 -7.30 -4.47 -16.84
CA LEU A 692 -8.06 -5.68 -16.47
C LEU A 692 -8.26 -6.61 -17.67
N MET A 693 -7.50 -6.43 -18.76
CA MET A 693 -7.61 -7.25 -19.97
C MET A 693 -7.26 -8.72 -19.66
N GLY A 694 -8.13 -9.66 -20.05
CA GLY A 694 -7.95 -11.08 -19.79
C GLY A 694 -8.15 -11.52 -18.33
N ILE A 695 -8.50 -10.63 -17.40
CA ILE A 695 -8.62 -10.94 -15.96
C ILE A 695 -9.95 -10.50 -15.34
N THR A 696 -10.22 -11.06 -14.17
CA THR A 696 -11.40 -10.84 -13.30
C THR A 696 -11.29 -9.54 -12.48
N SER A 697 -12.43 -8.91 -12.21
CA SER A 697 -12.53 -7.61 -11.54
C SER A 697 -12.56 -7.66 -10.01
N ASP A 698 -12.56 -8.83 -9.37
CA ASP A 698 -12.47 -8.93 -7.92
C ASP A 698 -11.12 -8.40 -7.42
N TRP A 699 -11.14 -7.64 -6.31
CA TRP A 699 -9.93 -7.02 -5.77
C TRP A 699 -9.17 -7.92 -4.78
N LYS A 700 -9.86 -8.87 -4.15
CA LYS A 700 -9.26 -9.64 -3.05
C LYS A 700 -8.44 -10.83 -3.52
N ASN A 701 -8.83 -11.47 -4.62
CA ASN A 701 -8.17 -12.67 -5.14
C ASN A 701 -8.07 -13.82 -4.10
N GLU A 702 -9.19 -14.21 -3.47
CA GLU A 702 -9.20 -15.36 -2.53
C GLU A 702 -8.83 -16.70 -3.20
N ASP A 703 -8.87 -16.76 -4.54
CA ASP A 703 -8.46 -17.90 -5.35
C ASP A 703 -6.93 -18.05 -5.51
N GLY A 704 -6.12 -17.10 -5.02
CA GLY A 704 -4.66 -17.16 -5.21
C GLY A 704 -4.27 -17.21 -6.70
N TYR A 705 -3.30 -18.04 -7.06
CA TYR A 705 -2.87 -18.28 -8.45
C TYR A 705 -3.87 -19.12 -9.28
N GLU A 706 -4.95 -19.66 -8.70
CA GLU A 706 -6.00 -20.34 -9.49
C GLU A 706 -6.78 -19.35 -10.38
N ASN A 707 -6.83 -18.07 -9.97
CA ASN A 707 -7.39 -16.94 -10.72
C ASN A 707 -6.22 -16.00 -11.10
N ASN A 708 -5.71 -16.09 -12.33
CA ASN A 708 -4.58 -15.25 -12.76
C ASN A 708 -4.95 -13.76 -12.75
N LYS A 709 -4.12 -12.94 -12.07
CA LYS A 709 -4.23 -11.48 -12.00
C LYS A 709 -3.14 -10.73 -12.78
N THR A 710 -2.38 -11.42 -13.62
CA THR A 710 -1.49 -10.81 -14.61
C THR A 710 -2.31 -10.48 -15.87
N PRO A 711 -2.63 -9.20 -16.18
CA PRO A 711 -3.44 -8.86 -17.35
C PRO A 711 -2.64 -8.92 -18.65
N ASP A 712 -3.34 -9.02 -19.78
CA ASP A 712 -2.72 -8.92 -21.11
C ASP A 712 -2.05 -7.54 -21.28
N GLU A 713 -0.73 -7.49 -21.41
CA GLU A 713 0.00 -6.23 -21.64
C GLU A 713 -0.42 -5.59 -22.97
N GLN A 714 -0.77 -4.30 -22.92
CA GLN A 714 -1.19 -3.55 -24.10
C GLN A 714 -0.08 -2.63 -24.60
N THR A 715 0.00 -2.41 -25.92
CA THR A 715 0.91 -1.44 -26.53
C THR A 715 0.25 -0.67 -27.67
N ASN A 716 0.74 0.54 -27.94
CA ASN A 716 0.24 1.43 -29.00
C ASN A 716 -1.28 1.65 -28.92
N LEU A 717 -1.76 1.95 -27.71
CA LEU A 717 -3.16 2.29 -27.47
C LEU A 717 -3.46 3.73 -27.94
N LEU A 718 -4.71 3.95 -28.33
CA LEU A 718 -5.29 5.27 -28.56
C LEU A 718 -6.30 5.55 -27.44
N VAL A 719 -6.08 6.61 -26.68
CA VAL A 719 -7.09 7.18 -25.77
C VAL A 719 -7.72 8.39 -26.44
N ILE A 720 -9.04 8.49 -26.42
CA ILE A 720 -9.77 9.71 -26.78
C ILE A 720 -10.30 10.40 -25.53
N TYR A 721 -10.28 11.73 -25.51
CA TYR A 721 -10.82 12.53 -24.41
C TYR A 721 -11.51 13.79 -24.96
N PRO A 722 -12.81 14.02 -24.66
CA PRO A 722 -13.55 15.16 -25.18
C PRO A 722 -13.23 16.44 -24.40
N LEU A 723 -13.02 17.54 -25.14
CA LEU A 723 -12.81 18.89 -24.59
C LEU A 723 -14.02 19.79 -24.93
N THR A 724 -15.23 19.31 -24.65
CA THR A 724 -16.49 20.03 -24.93
C THR A 724 -16.49 21.42 -24.28
N GLY A 725 -16.82 22.45 -25.07
CA GLY A 725 -16.79 23.86 -24.62
C GLY A 725 -15.41 24.52 -24.61
N VAL A 726 -14.32 23.80 -24.86
CA VAL A 726 -12.97 24.37 -25.01
C VAL A 726 -12.77 24.88 -26.43
N SER A 727 -12.03 25.98 -26.59
CA SER A 727 -11.73 26.52 -27.93
C SER A 727 -10.68 25.68 -28.67
N MET A 728 -10.74 25.61 -30.02
CA MET A 728 -9.74 24.88 -30.82
C MET A 728 -8.30 25.34 -30.55
N ALA A 729 -8.06 26.65 -30.42
CA ALA A 729 -6.73 27.20 -30.12
C ALA A 729 -6.21 26.77 -28.72
N GLU A 730 -7.12 26.51 -27.79
CA GLU A 730 -6.80 26.00 -26.46
C GLU A 730 -6.64 24.47 -26.46
N ALA A 731 -7.44 23.73 -27.21
CA ALA A 731 -7.20 22.30 -27.45
C ALA A 731 -5.84 22.07 -28.12
N ASP A 732 -5.45 22.90 -29.10
CA ASP A 732 -4.13 22.89 -29.73
C ASP A 732 -3.00 23.26 -28.76
N ARG A 733 -3.28 23.99 -27.69
CA ARG A 733 -2.34 24.30 -26.59
C ARG A 733 -2.23 23.10 -25.64
N ILE A 734 -3.35 22.51 -25.25
CA ILE A 734 -3.46 21.35 -24.35
C ILE A 734 -2.83 20.10 -24.97
N ALA A 735 -3.02 19.85 -26.27
CA ALA A 735 -2.42 18.72 -26.99
C ALA A 735 -0.87 18.71 -26.99
N LYS A 736 -0.23 19.85 -26.69
CA LYS A 736 1.22 19.98 -26.52
C LYS A 736 1.69 19.79 -25.06
N GLN A 737 0.75 19.53 -24.15
CA GLN A 737 0.93 19.41 -22.71
C GLN A 737 0.19 18.17 -22.15
N VAL A 738 0.08 17.12 -22.96
CA VAL A 738 -0.36 15.79 -22.53
C VAL A 738 0.88 14.97 -22.18
N TYR A 739 0.86 14.38 -21.00
CA TYR A 739 1.92 13.58 -20.42
C TYR A 739 1.36 12.24 -19.92
N LEU A 740 2.23 11.27 -19.69
CA LEU A 740 1.89 10.01 -19.03
C LEU A 740 2.98 9.63 -18.05
N THR A 741 2.57 9.00 -16.95
CA THR A 741 3.46 8.36 -15.99
C THR A 741 2.82 7.06 -15.49
N SER A 742 3.66 6.08 -15.12
CA SER A 742 3.24 4.78 -14.59
C SER A 742 4.20 4.35 -13.48
N PRO A 743 3.74 3.68 -12.40
CA PRO A 743 4.61 3.03 -11.44
C PRO A 743 5.33 1.80 -12.01
N ASP A 744 4.81 1.22 -13.11
CA ASP A 744 5.28 -0.04 -13.66
C ASP A 744 6.71 0.07 -14.22
N ASP A 745 7.38 -1.07 -14.34
CA ASP A 745 8.85 -1.14 -14.49
C ASP A 745 9.43 -0.41 -15.72
N TRP A 746 8.60 -0.13 -16.73
CA TRP A 746 8.99 0.61 -17.93
C TRP A 746 9.13 2.13 -17.73
N LEU A 747 8.55 2.70 -16.66
CA LEU A 747 8.70 4.11 -16.28
C LEU A 747 9.16 4.31 -14.83
N GLN A 748 8.72 3.48 -13.88
CA GLN A 748 9.08 3.59 -12.45
C GLN A 748 8.81 4.99 -11.89
N SER A 749 7.61 5.52 -12.12
CA SER A 749 7.20 6.92 -11.89
C SER A 749 7.80 7.99 -12.79
N SER A 750 8.63 7.67 -13.79
CA SER A 750 9.06 8.64 -14.80
C SER A 750 7.86 9.22 -15.55
N MET A 751 7.94 10.49 -15.97
CA MET A 751 6.95 11.13 -16.82
C MET A 751 7.49 11.30 -18.26
N ILE A 752 6.64 11.05 -19.25
CA ILE A 752 6.89 11.24 -20.69
C ILE A 752 5.81 12.14 -21.30
N SER A 753 6.13 12.85 -22.39
CA SER A 753 5.13 13.57 -23.19
C SER A 753 4.51 12.63 -24.22
N LEU A 754 3.18 12.72 -24.43
CA LEU A 754 2.47 11.87 -25.39
C LEU A 754 2.17 12.60 -26.70
N ALA A 755 2.32 11.88 -27.82
CA ALA A 755 1.89 12.38 -29.12
C ALA A 755 0.36 12.46 -29.16
N THR A 756 -0.16 13.68 -29.26
CA THR A 756 -1.61 13.95 -29.22
C THR A 756 -2.03 14.76 -30.45
N GLN A 757 -3.14 14.37 -31.08
CA GLN A 757 -3.80 15.13 -32.13
C GLN A 757 -5.10 15.74 -31.59
N VAL A 758 -5.46 16.95 -32.02
CA VAL A 758 -6.83 17.47 -31.87
C VAL A 758 -7.63 17.08 -33.12
N LYS A 759 -8.84 16.59 -32.91
CA LYS A 759 -9.88 16.43 -33.94
C LYS A 759 -11.19 17.01 -33.40
N THR A 760 -12.26 17.02 -34.19
CA THR A 760 -13.58 17.48 -33.73
C THR A 760 -14.60 16.36 -33.69
N ASN A 761 -15.55 16.43 -32.76
CA ASN A 761 -16.76 15.60 -32.79
C ASN A 761 -17.73 16.07 -33.91
N LYS A 762 -18.94 15.49 -33.97
CA LYS A 762 -19.98 15.86 -34.97
C LYS A 762 -20.51 17.29 -34.82
N ASN A 763 -20.37 17.91 -33.64
CA ASN A 763 -20.86 19.25 -33.33
C ASN A 763 -19.77 20.33 -33.54
N GLY A 764 -18.51 19.92 -33.71
CA GLY A 764 -17.35 20.81 -33.82
C GLY A 764 -16.54 20.96 -32.53
N ASP A 765 -16.94 20.34 -31.41
CA ASP A 765 -16.15 20.37 -30.17
C ASP A 765 -14.82 19.63 -30.33
N PRO A 766 -13.71 20.14 -29.76
CA PRO A 766 -12.43 19.44 -29.82
C PRO A 766 -12.43 18.14 -29.01
N VAL A 767 -11.69 17.16 -29.53
CA VAL A 767 -11.43 15.84 -28.93
C VAL A 767 -9.94 15.55 -29.09
N LEU A 768 -9.28 15.21 -27.99
CA LEU A 768 -7.88 14.75 -28.01
C LEU A 768 -7.83 13.29 -28.48
N TYR A 769 -6.86 12.96 -29.32
CA TYR A 769 -6.49 11.62 -29.76
C TYR A 769 -5.05 11.37 -29.31
N ILE A 770 -4.92 10.72 -28.15
CA ILE A 770 -3.68 10.57 -27.37
C ILE A 770 -3.07 9.19 -27.65
N GLN A 771 -1.80 9.13 -28.06
CA GLN A 771 -1.08 7.87 -28.27
C GLN A 771 -0.40 7.40 -26.98
N VAL A 772 -0.76 6.22 -26.47
CA VAL A 772 -0.23 5.60 -25.25
C VAL A 772 0.71 4.44 -25.66
N PRO A 773 2.03 4.50 -25.35
CA PRO A 773 3.00 3.53 -25.88
C PRO A 773 2.82 2.09 -25.37
N ARG A 774 2.55 1.95 -24.07
CA ARG A 774 2.48 0.70 -23.31
C ARG A 774 1.59 0.93 -22.09
N LEU A 775 0.83 -0.08 -21.71
CA LEU A 775 0.11 -0.19 -20.44
C LEU A 775 0.35 -1.61 -19.89
N THR A 776 0.95 -1.72 -18.71
CA THR A 776 1.21 -3.01 -18.05
C THR A 776 0.14 -3.31 -17.00
N LEU A 777 0.08 -2.56 -15.90
CA LEU A 777 -0.97 -2.63 -14.88
C LEU A 777 -1.71 -1.28 -14.72
N TRP A 778 -0.97 -0.17 -14.60
CA TRP A 778 -1.55 1.16 -14.34
C TRP A 778 -0.77 2.26 -15.07
N ASP A 779 -1.46 3.04 -15.91
CA ASP A 779 -0.99 4.34 -16.38
C ASP A 779 -1.88 5.47 -15.84
N MET A 780 -1.26 6.62 -15.57
CA MET A 780 -1.95 7.89 -15.42
C MET A 780 -1.51 8.86 -16.53
N ILE A 781 -2.44 9.19 -17.42
CA ILE A 781 -2.30 10.35 -18.32
C ILE A 781 -2.55 11.61 -17.50
N TYR A 782 -1.74 12.64 -17.70
CA TYR A 782 -1.87 13.97 -17.10
C TYR A 782 -1.95 15.01 -18.21
N ILE A 783 -3.02 15.80 -18.19
CA ILE A 783 -3.34 16.81 -19.20
C ILE A 783 -3.27 18.17 -18.51
N ASN A 784 -2.20 18.93 -18.76
CA ASN A 784 -2.03 20.25 -18.13
C ASN A 784 -2.81 21.32 -18.93
N GLU A 785 -3.72 22.03 -18.25
CA GLU A 785 -4.52 23.12 -18.82
C GLU A 785 -3.89 24.51 -18.54
N THR A 786 -2.79 24.58 -17.80
CA THR A 786 -2.10 25.83 -17.42
C THR A 786 -1.58 26.59 -18.64
N ILE A 787 -1.89 27.89 -18.71
CA ILE A 787 -1.29 28.81 -19.69
C ILE A 787 0.14 29.12 -19.24
N LYS A 788 1.09 28.29 -19.68
CA LYS A 788 2.52 28.59 -19.56
C LYS A 788 2.81 29.88 -20.34
N PRO A 789 3.42 30.92 -19.73
CA PRO A 789 3.70 32.16 -20.43
C PRO A 789 4.66 31.89 -21.58
N GLU A 790 4.40 32.46 -22.77
CA GLU A 790 5.35 32.37 -23.88
C GLU A 790 6.67 33.02 -23.47
N THR A 791 7.75 32.23 -23.41
CA THR A 791 9.11 32.78 -23.31
C THR A 791 9.28 33.76 -24.47
N PRO A 792 9.54 35.06 -24.23
CA PRO A 792 9.58 36.03 -25.31
C PRO A 792 10.60 35.61 -26.36
N LYS A 793 10.14 35.38 -27.59
CA LYS A 793 11.03 35.10 -28.71
C LYS A 793 11.95 36.29 -28.87
N VAL A 794 13.21 36.13 -28.45
CA VAL A 794 14.27 37.10 -28.73
C VAL A 794 14.25 37.32 -30.24
N PRO A 795 14.02 38.55 -30.74
CA PRO A 795 13.91 38.78 -32.17
C PRO A 795 15.18 38.30 -32.86
N GLU A 796 15.04 37.45 -33.88
CA GLU A 796 16.17 37.01 -34.68
C GLU A 796 16.84 38.27 -35.26
N GLN A 797 18.09 38.52 -34.88
CA GLN A 797 18.84 39.63 -35.47
C GLN A 797 18.96 39.39 -36.99
N PRO A 798 18.65 40.39 -37.83
CA PRO A 798 18.75 40.23 -39.27
C PRO A 798 20.14 39.73 -39.68
N GLN A 799 20.19 38.59 -40.38
CA GLN A 799 21.45 38.01 -40.84
C GLN A 799 22.14 38.99 -41.79
N HIS A 800 23.24 39.60 -41.34
CA HIS A 800 24.09 40.40 -42.20
C HIS A 800 24.77 39.49 -43.25
N PRO A 801 24.80 39.88 -44.54
CA PRO A 801 25.42 39.07 -45.59
C PRO A 801 26.90 38.77 -45.31
N ALA A 802 27.33 37.56 -45.68
CA ALA A 802 28.70 37.10 -45.48
C ALA A 802 29.73 38.01 -46.17
N ARG A 803 30.84 38.30 -45.48
CA ARG A 803 31.97 39.07 -46.01
C ARG A 803 33.14 38.14 -46.33
N THR A 804 33.74 38.33 -47.51
CA THR A 804 34.83 37.49 -48.02
C THR A 804 36.16 37.70 -47.29
N LEU A 805 37.03 36.69 -47.40
CA LEU A 805 38.33 36.57 -46.70
C LEU A 805 39.52 37.21 -47.46
N GLU A 806 40.68 37.15 -46.79
CA GLU A 806 42.07 37.40 -47.24
C GLU A 806 42.59 38.85 -47.28
N PRO A 807 43.93 39.08 -47.14
CA PRO A 807 45.02 38.21 -46.64
C PRO A 807 45.73 38.76 -45.36
N ALA A 808 46.82 38.12 -44.91
CA ALA A 808 47.45 38.33 -43.58
C ALA A 808 48.96 38.71 -43.60
N ILE A 809 49.61 38.65 -42.40
CA ILE A 809 51.05 38.90 -42.08
C ILE A 809 51.36 40.43 -41.91
N PRO A 810 52.20 40.91 -40.94
CA PRO A 810 53.16 40.23 -40.05
C PRO A 810 52.89 40.39 -38.52
N GLN A 811 53.95 40.55 -37.70
CA GLN A 811 54.02 40.78 -36.24
C GLN A 811 54.99 41.98 -35.99
N THR A 812 55.52 42.41 -34.81
CA THR A 812 55.64 42.06 -33.36
C THR A 812 56.15 43.37 -32.63
N PRO A 813 56.61 43.47 -31.35
CA PRO A 813 56.38 42.71 -30.09
C PRO A 813 56.07 43.59 -28.84
N GLU A 814 56.00 42.95 -27.64
CA GLU A 814 56.29 43.50 -26.28
C GLU A 814 55.29 44.50 -25.60
N ALA A 815 55.13 44.56 -24.25
CA ALA A 815 55.78 43.85 -23.13
C ALA A 815 54.98 43.84 -21.78
N VAL A 816 55.24 42.80 -20.95
CA VAL A 816 55.34 42.79 -19.46
C VAL A 816 54.09 42.85 -18.51
N SER A 817 54.01 41.83 -17.64
CA SER A 817 53.16 41.64 -16.43
C SER A 817 53.80 42.28 -15.17
N PRO A 818 53.16 42.49 -13.97
CA PRO A 818 52.56 41.41 -13.16
C PRO A 818 51.41 41.73 -12.15
N LEU A 819 50.96 40.65 -11.50
CA LEU A 819 50.22 40.55 -10.20
C LEU A 819 51.12 41.01 -9.01
N PRO A 820 50.72 41.05 -7.70
CA PRO A 820 49.63 40.27 -7.05
C PRO A 820 48.94 40.87 -5.79
N VAL A 821 48.20 39.99 -5.06
CA VAL A 821 47.80 40.04 -3.63
C VAL A 821 46.57 40.90 -3.25
N ALA A 822 45.84 40.43 -2.24
CA ALA A 822 44.56 40.95 -1.74
C ALA A 822 44.65 41.39 -0.26
N ASN A 823 43.70 42.20 0.22
CA ASN A 823 43.25 42.10 1.61
C ASN A 823 41.86 42.68 1.94
N LYS A 824 41.42 42.31 3.14
CA LYS A 824 40.16 42.46 3.88
C LYS A 824 39.52 43.87 4.07
N GLN A 825 38.18 43.82 4.18
CA GLN A 825 37.29 44.47 5.18
C GLN A 825 36.98 45.98 5.14
N ALA A 826 35.76 46.27 5.65
CA ALA A 826 35.23 47.54 6.18
C ALA A 826 34.85 48.63 5.14
N VAL A 827 33.83 49.48 5.34
CA VAL A 827 32.72 49.52 6.34
C VAL A 827 31.52 50.32 5.76
N ASP A 828 30.35 50.27 6.41
CA ASP A 828 29.17 51.13 6.17
C ASP A 828 29.46 52.63 5.90
N GLU A 829 28.66 53.27 5.04
CA GLU A 829 27.50 54.08 5.51
C GLU A 829 26.76 54.84 4.38
N ASN A 830 25.40 54.82 4.42
CA ASN A 830 24.49 55.94 4.10
C ASN A 830 24.47 56.52 2.64
N LYS A 831 23.41 57.22 2.15
CA LYS A 831 22.11 57.64 2.73
C LYS A 831 21.04 57.89 1.63
N ASN A 832 19.87 58.39 2.06
CA ASN A 832 18.76 58.98 1.30
C ASN A 832 17.85 58.01 0.51
N GLU A 833 16.52 58.18 0.47
CA GLU A 833 15.61 58.98 1.32
C GLU A 833 14.14 58.61 1.02
N LEU A 834 13.25 58.65 2.02
CA LEU A 834 12.03 59.48 2.01
C LEU A 834 11.17 59.24 3.28
N VAL A 835 10.34 60.22 3.61
CA VAL A 835 9.63 60.32 4.89
C VAL A 835 8.13 60.53 4.68
N SER A 836 7.32 59.90 5.54
CA SER A 836 5.97 60.37 5.89
C SER A 836 5.78 60.16 7.40
N ALA A 837 5.01 61.03 8.07
CA ALA A 837 4.99 61.12 9.53
C ALA A 837 3.64 61.67 10.07
N LEU A 838 3.52 61.66 11.41
CA LEU A 838 2.43 62.21 12.24
C LEU A 838 1.14 61.34 12.26
N THR A 839 0.40 61.15 13.38
CA THR A 839 0.59 61.43 14.83
C THR A 839 -0.52 60.68 15.61
N GLY A 840 -0.33 60.32 16.89
CA GLY A 840 -1.44 59.96 17.79
C GLY A 840 -1.10 59.10 19.01
N GLU A 841 -1.34 59.63 20.21
CA GLU A 841 -1.19 59.02 21.55
C GLU A 841 -2.05 57.74 21.72
N GLU A 842 -1.59 56.63 22.32
CA GLU A 842 -1.22 56.35 23.73
C GLU A 842 -2.41 56.02 24.66
N ASN A 843 -2.51 54.75 25.12
CA ASN A 843 -2.78 54.35 26.51
C ASN A 843 -2.66 52.81 26.74
N ASP A 844 -2.44 52.41 27.99
CA ASP A 844 -2.02 51.07 28.42
C ASP A 844 -3.13 49.99 28.54
N LEU A 845 -2.74 48.72 28.42
CA LEU A 845 -2.95 47.72 29.49
C LEU A 845 -2.04 46.49 29.35
N GLN A 846 -1.76 45.82 30.49
CA GLN A 846 -0.64 44.88 30.68
C GLN A 846 -1.03 43.40 30.52
N LEU A 847 -0.05 42.54 30.15
CA LEU A 847 0.19 41.20 30.72
C LEU A 847 1.63 40.72 30.35
N PRO A 848 2.27 39.80 31.10
CA PRO A 848 3.73 39.79 31.25
C PRO A 848 4.53 38.81 30.37
N THR A 849 5.82 39.10 30.24
CA THR A 849 6.86 38.31 29.58
C THR A 849 7.35 37.11 30.40
N LEU A 850 7.72 36.01 29.73
CA LEU A 850 8.74 35.06 30.22
C LEU A 850 9.70 34.69 29.08
N SER A 851 11.00 34.67 29.36
CA SER A 851 12.05 34.67 28.34
C SER A 851 12.52 33.27 27.92
N LYS A 852 12.68 33.04 26.61
CA LYS A 852 13.57 31.98 26.11
C LYS A 852 15.01 32.32 26.47
N ARG A 853 15.78 31.35 26.98
CA ARG A 853 17.23 31.47 27.19
C ARG A 853 17.95 30.23 26.69
N SER A 854 18.78 30.40 25.66
CA SER A 854 19.66 29.36 25.13
C SER A 854 20.89 29.15 26.01
N LEU A 855 21.28 27.90 26.24
CA LEU A 855 22.58 27.56 26.84
C LEU A 855 23.24 26.41 26.08
N SER A 856 24.41 26.68 25.52
CA SER A 856 25.38 25.69 25.08
C SER A 856 26.13 25.09 26.27
N ILE A 857 26.45 23.80 26.23
CA ILE A 857 27.31 23.14 27.22
C ILE A 857 28.54 22.54 26.53
N SER A 858 29.71 22.79 27.11
CA SER A 858 31.03 22.36 26.64
C SER A 858 31.56 21.14 27.41
N GLN A 859 32.57 20.46 26.86
CA GLN A 859 33.23 19.31 27.48
C GLN A 859 34.20 19.73 28.60
N ALA A 860 34.09 19.10 29.78
CA ALA A 860 35.08 18.90 30.84
C ALA A 860 34.42 18.05 31.96
N GLU A 861 35.09 17.25 32.79
CA GLU A 861 36.44 16.64 32.77
C GLU A 861 36.40 15.37 33.64
N LEU A 862 37.42 14.49 33.55
CA LEU A 862 37.51 13.24 34.34
C LEU A 862 38.36 13.42 35.61
N PRO A 863 37.98 12.85 36.76
CA PRO A 863 38.88 12.69 37.91
C PRO A 863 39.73 11.41 37.79
N GLN A 864 41.05 11.53 37.94
CA GLN A 864 41.98 10.40 38.10
C GLN A 864 42.67 10.42 39.47
N THR A 865 42.61 9.29 40.19
CA THR A 865 43.58 8.80 41.19
C THR A 865 43.31 7.30 41.40
N GLY A 866 44.26 6.37 41.45
CA GLY A 866 45.71 6.43 41.27
C GLY A 866 46.30 5.02 41.05
N ASP A 867 47.62 4.91 40.95
CA ASP A 867 48.35 3.76 40.37
C ASP A 867 48.35 2.44 41.18
N ASN A 868 48.61 1.30 40.49
CA ASN A 868 49.90 0.57 40.58
C ASN A 868 49.95 -0.71 39.70
N ASN A 869 51.09 -0.90 38.99
CA ASN A 869 51.91 -2.11 38.72
C ASN A 869 51.30 -3.55 38.68
N GLU A 870 51.78 -4.54 37.90
CA GLU A 870 52.80 -4.61 36.81
C GLU A 870 52.76 -5.99 36.06
N THR A 871 53.22 -6.02 34.80
CA THR A 871 53.89 -7.17 34.11
C THR A 871 53.22 -8.53 33.78
N ARG A 872 53.50 -8.98 32.53
CA ARG A 872 53.88 -10.35 32.06
C ARG A 872 52.88 -11.54 32.00
N SER A 873 52.33 -11.72 30.78
CA SER A 873 52.43 -12.93 29.93
C SER A 873 53.21 -14.18 30.44
N ASN A 874 52.55 -15.37 30.48
CA ASN A 874 52.83 -16.50 29.55
C ASN A 874 52.01 -17.82 29.78
N LEU A 875 51.53 -18.41 28.65
CA LEU A 875 51.67 -19.82 28.18
C LEU A 875 51.26 -21.09 29.00
N LEU A 876 50.24 -21.81 28.46
CA LEU A 876 50.07 -23.29 28.31
C LEU A 876 49.92 -24.31 29.49
N LYS A 877 48.84 -25.15 29.38
CA LYS A 877 48.72 -26.63 29.65
C LYS A 877 48.79 -27.17 31.11
N VAL A 878 48.30 -28.38 31.46
CA VAL A 878 47.09 -29.20 31.11
C VAL A 878 47.05 -30.49 32.00
N ILE A 879 45.87 -31.13 32.23
CA ILE A 879 45.60 -32.32 33.11
C ILE A 879 45.65 -32.01 34.65
N GLY A 880 44.78 -32.54 35.53
CA GLY A 880 43.49 -33.27 35.38
C GLY A 880 43.09 -34.18 36.58
N ALA A 881 41.84 -34.68 36.57
CA ALA A 881 41.22 -35.77 37.38
C ALA A 881 40.71 -35.51 38.83
N GLY A 882 39.61 -36.21 39.20
CA GLY A 882 39.04 -36.35 40.58
C GLY A 882 37.83 -35.43 40.89
N ALA A 883 36.55 -35.71 40.60
CA ALA A 883 35.70 -36.93 40.58
C ALA A 883 34.98 -37.27 41.91
N LEU A 884 33.65 -37.07 41.96
CA LEU A 884 32.69 -37.77 42.83
C LEU A 884 31.27 -37.69 42.24
N LEU A 885 30.40 -38.63 42.60
CA LEU A 885 29.07 -38.89 42.00
C LEU A 885 28.15 -39.60 43.02
N ILE A 886 26.95 -40.04 42.60
CA ILE A 886 25.87 -40.72 43.36
C ILE A 886 24.92 -39.73 44.10
N GLY A 887 23.58 -39.85 44.05
CA GLY A 887 22.70 -40.68 43.19
C GLY A 887 21.63 -41.51 43.94
N ALA A 888 20.49 -41.77 43.27
CA ALA A 888 19.35 -42.61 43.69
C ALA A 888 18.52 -42.13 44.90
N ALA A 889 17.27 -42.54 45.12
CA ALA A 889 16.18 -43.00 44.22
C ALA A 889 14.82 -42.91 45.00
N GLY A 890 13.67 -43.01 44.31
CA GLY A 890 12.34 -42.86 44.93
C GLY A 890 11.78 -44.12 45.61
N LEU A 891 10.64 -43.95 46.29
CA LEU A 891 9.79 -45.04 46.80
C LEU A 891 8.31 -44.66 46.70
N LEU A 892 7.40 -45.65 46.60
CA LEU A 892 5.97 -45.45 46.40
C LEU A 892 5.17 -46.47 47.23
N SER A 893 4.03 -46.02 47.77
CA SER A 893 2.81 -46.81 48.07
C SER A 893 2.48 -47.22 49.52
N LEU A 894 1.16 -47.25 49.77
CA LEU A 894 0.39 -48.11 50.69
C LEU A 894 0.45 -47.89 52.22
N ILE A 895 -0.64 -47.35 52.83
CA ILE A 895 -1.69 -48.16 53.53
C ILE A 895 -2.81 -47.32 54.23
N LYS A 896 -4.04 -47.90 54.25
CA LYS A 896 -5.24 -47.60 55.07
C LYS A 896 -6.03 -46.30 54.86
N GLY A 897 -7.18 -46.47 54.18
CA GLY A 897 -8.44 -45.81 54.53
C GLY A 897 -9.47 -46.83 55.05
N ARG A 898 -10.23 -46.46 56.09
CA ARG A 898 -11.41 -47.14 56.69
C ARG A 898 -12.04 -46.11 57.65
N LYS A 899 -13.36 -45.98 57.79
CA LYS A 899 -14.53 -46.49 57.05
C LYS A 899 -15.75 -45.63 57.50
N ASN A 900 -16.95 -45.97 57.02
CA ASN A 900 -18.27 -45.45 57.40
C ASN A 900 -18.68 -44.14 56.71
N ASP A 901 -19.91 -44.02 56.20
CA ASP A 901 -20.91 -45.08 55.87
C ASP A 901 -21.67 -44.68 54.60
#